data_AF-A0A915XNW4-F1
#
_entry.id   AF-A0A915XNW4-F1
#
_cell.length_a   1.000
_cell.length_b   1.000
_cell.length_c   1.000
_cell.angle_alpha   90.00
_cell.angle_beta   90.00
_cell.angle_gamma   90.00
#
_symmetry.space_group_name_H-M   'P 1'
#
loop_
_entity.id
_entity.type
_entity.pdbx_description
1 polymer ?
#
loop_
_entity_poly.entity_id
_entity_poly.type
_entity_poly.pdbx_seq_one_letter_code
_entity_poly.pdbx_strand_id
1 'polypeptide(L)'
;MIRDPDALFEFVSRKVADGEAIDWNALAVDTQTRGVVEELKVLAEVARLHRDTLPDPAGPAALPPPPVHPGDPWGHLTIRAEIGRGARGYVFRAWDPQLDREVALKLTGERGDERAAKDVIGEARLLARVRHPHVATIYGAERRDGLVGLWMELVEGETLEAMLGRVGRFNPREVALIGIDVCSALSAVHAAGLLHRDVKAQNVMRDRNGRLVLMDFGTGRDLDAAEDAFVHDEVGTPLYMAPELFEGGKASIQSDIYSVGVLLYRLVTGSVPVEAHSPTALREAHQARARTPLADVRSDLPVAFIRVVERALATAAADRYPSAGAFEMALSGLLVPMEPQAAPPRSSGRLLAVGATIGALVAGLSVGGWWWASRPPVPQEVRFAVVPPGPREDVQHLALSPDGLRLVYASAGRLHLRRMNDVGAVELEQTQGARDPFWSPDGQWIAFFRGVSLWKMRASGGDPQLVAPARRPSSGSWSADGNLLYSVDHGSSLMIVPANGGSPRVVRAQRQGLRTALAWPSWLPDGTHFVYSAISARTGRRTLFLARASDGPDAEDRPLVESPSNALVVGTRLFLVTQGQVRALRIDVAAGTLIGEPVPVVDGVAVDPYAAGDADFSVALPGRVGVGSSESSRAIVAFVGSAQGARTMRVVDLAGTTVDTLGTSETRDMRLSPDGRLLAYEEIDAETGTREIWVHDLERRARVRLTQHPAEDISPMWSPDSHTVYFISYRDQRVALYGRSAGGGQREQSLVEFDSQVIAYDITPDGRSLIYQRLDQQGGWDIWQRALAGGGQIPLVQSPSNDQHPAVSPDGRYLAYSTPESGGQQVWVMPLPADGRRWRVSSDYGREPAWSADGRTIYFHGLNRALMRAAVDFDTATPVIRPPVALFTIPFRGYDVRSHFVALPGGSRFVVNAPPDSLPPASATVVLNAPVP
;
A
#
# COMPACT_ATOMS: atom_id res chain seq x y z
N MET A 1 -61.25 44.14 -20.04
CA MET A 1 -60.46 44.92 -21.00
C MET A 1 -59.17 45.30 -20.28
N ILE A 2 -58.12 44.48 -20.44
CA ILE A 2 -56.82 44.72 -19.79
C ILE A 2 -56.09 45.73 -20.69
N ARG A 3 -55.78 46.90 -20.15
CA ARG A 3 -55.16 48.01 -20.91
C ARG A 3 -53.68 48.21 -20.57
N ASP A 4 -53.20 47.51 -19.56
CA ASP A 4 -51.82 47.55 -19.10
C ASP A 4 -51.03 46.39 -19.76
N PRO A 5 -49.98 46.70 -20.55
CA PRO A 5 -49.17 45.68 -21.23
C PRO A 5 -48.54 44.67 -20.29
N ASP A 6 -48.11 45.07 -19.08
CA ASP A 6 -47.40 44.18 -18.16
C ASP A 6 -48.39 43.22 -17.49
N ALA A 7 -49.56 43.71 -17.08
CA ALA A 7 -50.64 42.87 -16.55
C ALA A 7 -51.21 41.92 -17.61
N LEU A 8 -51.22 42.34 -18.89
CA LEU A 8 -51.64 41.50 -20.01
C LEU A 8 -50.60 40.40 -20.28
N PHE A 9 -49.31 40.76 -20.27
CA PHE A 9 -48.20 39.82 -20.43
C PHE A 9 -48.19 38.77 -19.31
N GLU A 10 -48.38 39.19 -18.06
CA GLU A 10 -48.41 38.28 -16.91
C GLU A 10 -49.63 37.36 -16.96
N PHE A 11 -50.82 37.89 -17.27
CA PHE A 11 -52.05 37.11 -17.40
C PHE A 11 -51.94 36.03 -18.50
N VAL A 12 -51.42 36.42 -19.67
CA VAL A 12 -51.28 35.52 -20.82
C VAL A 12 -50.13 34.53 -20.59
N SER A 13 -48.99 34.96 -20.07
CA SER A 13 -47.85 34.07 -19.78
C SER A 13 -48.22 33.00 -18.75
N ARG A 14 -49.00 33.34 -17.72
CA ARG A 14 -49.53 32.37 -16.76
C ARG A 14 -50.45 31.35 -17.43
N LYS A 15 -51.41 31.80 -18.23
CA LYS A 15 -52.30 30.90 -19.00
C LYS A 15 -51.52 29.99 -19.96
N VAL A 16 -50.48 30.51 -20.61
CA VAL A 16 -49.59 29.74 -21.50
C VAL A 16 -48.75 28.73 -20.72
N ALA A 17 -48.23 29.09 -19.54
CA ALA A 17 -47.49 28.18 -18.67
C ALA A 17 -48.38 27.03 -18.16
N ASP A 18 -49.61 27.36 -17.75
CA ASP A 18 -50.59 26.41 -17.22
C ASP A 18 -51.27 25.55 -18.30
N GLY A 19 -51.00 25.81 -19.58
CA GLY A 19 -51.51 25.02 -20.71
C GLY A 19 -52.98 25.25 -21.05
N GLU A 20 -53.58 26.32 -20.55
CA GLU A 20 -54.99 26.63 -20.77
C GLU A 20 -55.25 27.26 -22.15
N ALA A 21 -56.39 26.94 -22.77
CA ALA A 21 -56.78 27.53 -24.05
C ALA A 21 -57.08 29.03 -23.90
N ILE A 22 -56.42 29.86 -24.71
CA ILE A 22 -56.58 31.32 -24.69
C ILE A 22 -57.46 31.73 -25.87
N ASP A 23 -58.62 32.33 -25.59
CA ASP A 23 -59.46 32.95 -26.61
C ASP A 23 -58.93 34.36 -26.93
N TRP A 24 -58.04 34.41 -27.90
CA TRP A 24 -57.38 35.64 -28.34
C TRP A 24 -58.32 36.68 -28.94
N ASN A 25 -59.50 36.27 -29.43
CA ASN A 25 -60.47 37.18 -30.03
C ASN A 25 -61.37 37.83 -28.96
N ALA A 26 -61.52 37.19 -27.80
CA ALA A 26 -62.25 37.74 -26.64
C ALA A 26 -61.40 38.70 -25.79
N LEU A 27 -60.08 38.70 -25.98
CA LEU A 27 -59.18 39.67 -25.35
C LEU A 27 -59.41 41.06 -25.94
N ALA A 28 -60.21 41.88 -25.24
CA ALA A 28 -60.43 43.27 -25.61
C ALA A 28 -59.17 44.10 -25.29
N VAL A 29 -58.35 44.35 -26.32
CA VAL A 29 -57.10 45.13 -26.27
C VAL A 29 -57.18 46.40 -27.12
N ASP A 30 -56.44 47.43 -26.71
CA ASP A 30 -56.34 48.69 -27.43
C ASP A 30 -55.19 48.67 -28.46
N THR A 31 -55.04 49.77 -29.22
CA THR A 31 -54.03 49.87 -30.28
C THR A 31 -52.59 49.75 -29.76
N GLN A 32 -52.37 50.06 -28.48
CA GLN A 32 -51.04 50.08 -27.87
C GLN A 32 -50.61 48.69 -27.37
N THR A 33 -51.57 47.86 -26.96
CA THR A 33 -51.34 46.48 -26.51
C THR A 33 -51.46 45.44 -27.63
N ARG A 34 -51.95 45.83 -28.82
CA ARG A 34 -52.12 44.93 -29.98
C ARG A 34 -50.81 44.26 -30.43
N GLY A 35 -49.69 44.99 -30.41
CA GLY A 35 -48.37 44.43 -30.79
C GLY A 35 -47.91 43.34 -29.81
N VAL A 36 -48.11 43.58 -28.52
CA VAL A 36 -47.78 42.63 -27.44
C VAL A 36 -48.63 41.37 -27.53
N VAL A 37 -49.91 41.48 -27.92
CA VAL A 37 -50.78 40.31 -28.14
C VAL A 37 -50.30 39.45 -29.30
N GLU A 38 -49.85 40.05 -30.40
CA GLU A 38 -49.34 39.27 -31.55
C GLU A 38 -48.01 38.56 -31.21
N GLU A 39 -47.12 39.20 -30.44
CA GLU A 39 -45.90 38.55 -29.93
C GLU A 39 -46.23 37.43 -28.94
N LEU A 40 -47.21 37.63 -28.07
CA LEU A 40 -47.67 36.61 -27.11
C LEU A 40 -48.38 35.43 -27.78
N LYS A 41 -49.07 35.64 -28.90
CA LYS A 41 -49.61 34.55 -29.73
C LYS A 41 -48.50 33.69 -30.29
N VAL A 42 -47.43 34.29 -30.81
CA VAL A 42 -46.25 33.56 -31.31
C VAL A 42 -45.58 32.79 -30.16
N LEU A 43 -45.45 33.41 -28.97
CA LEU A 43 -44.90 32.74 -27.79
C LEU A 43 -45.78 31.55 -27.34
N ALA A 44 -47.10 31.71 -27.38
CA ALA A 44 -48.05 30.65 -27.06
C ALA A 44 -48.06 29.51 -28.09
N GLU A 45 -47.91 29.83 -29.39
CA GLU A 45 -47.80 28.85 -30.47
C GLU A 45 -46.49 28.05 -30.36
N VAL A 46 -45.38 28.71 -30.05
CA VAL A 46 -44.08 28.07 -29.79
C VAL A 46 -44.15 27.20 -28.54
N ALA A 47 -44.77 27.67 -27.44
CA ALA A 47 -44.96 26.88 -26.22
C ALA A 47 -45.89 25.67 -26.44
N ARG A 48 -46.91 25.80 -27.30
CA ARG A 48 -47.78 24.68 -27.70
C ARG A 48 -47.03 23.66 -28.55
N LEU A 49 -46.27 24.10 -29.56
CA LEU A 49 -45.41 23.24 -30.37
C LEU A 49 -44.33 22.53 -29.52
N HIS A 50 -43.79 23.22 -28.51
CA HIS A 50 -42.84 22.62 -27.57
C HIS A 50 -43.50 21.53 -26.70
N ARG A 51 -44.75 21.75 -26.25
CA ARG A 51 -45.56 20.75 -25.53
C ARG A 51 -45.94 19.55 -26.40
N ASP A 52 -46.27 19.75 -27.68
CA ASP A 52 -46.63 18.66 -28.60
C ASP A 52 -45.42 17.81 -29.02
N THR A 53 -44.19 18.31 -28.85
CA THR A 53 -42.93 17.57 -29.12
C THR A 53 -42.27 16.93 -27.90
N LEU A 54 -42.82 17.13 -26.71
CA LEU A 54 -42.40 16.46 -25.48
C LEU A 54 -43.47 15.42 -25.11
N PRO A 55 -43.09 14.24 -24.60
CA PRO A 55 -44.07 13.32 -24.05
C PRO A 55 -44.77 14.01 -22.86
N ASP A 56 -46.10 13.91 -22.86
CA ASP A 56 -47.08 14.53 -21.96
C ASP A 56 -46.55 14.86 -20.54
N PRO A 57 -46.56 16.14 -20.11
CA PRO A 57 -46.17 16.53 -18.75
C PRO A 57 -47.26 16.22 -17.71
N ALA A 58 -48.41 15.67 -18.11
CA ALA A 58 -49.31 14.98 -17.20
C ALA A 58 -48.83 13.53 -16.91
N GLY A 59 -47.56 13.37 -16.57
CA GLY A 59 -47.14 12.26 -15.72
C GLY A 59 -47.65 12.56 -14.30
N PRO A 60 -48.19 11.57 -13.57
CA PRO A 60 -48.77 11.83 -12.26
C PRO A 60 -47.71 12.46 -11.35
N ALA A 61 -48.10 13.50 -10.59
CA ALA A 61 -47.32 14.01 -9.47
C ALA A 61 -46.73 12.82 -8.71
N ALA A 62 -45.42 12.85 -8.45
CA ALA A 62 -44.69 11.75 -7.83
C ALA A 62 -45.55 11.12 -6.73
N LEU A 63 -46.00 9.89 -6.95
CA LEU A 63 -46.71 9.17 -5.92
C LEU A 63 -45.79 9.21 -4.70
N PRO A 64 -46.25 9.66 -3.52
CA PRO A 64 -45.45 9.53 -2.32
C PRO A 64 -45.01 8.06 -2.24
N PRO A 65 -43.73 7.78 -1.88
CA PRO A 65 -43.28 6.41 -1.72
C PRO A 65 -44.33 5.64 -0.92
N PRO A 66 -44.67 4.39 -1.30
CA PRO A 66 -45.61 3.58 -0.52
C PRO A 66 -45.19 3.64 0.96
N PRO A 67 -46.13 3.77 1.91
CA PRO A 67 -45.78 3.94 3.31
C PRO A 67 -44.97 2.72 3.78
N VAL A 68 -43.70 2.96 4.07
CA VAL A 68 -42.79 1.96 4.61
C VAL A 68 -42.81 2.07 6.13
N HIS A 69 -43.16 0.99 6.81
CA HIS A 69 -43.34 0.97 8.26
C HIS A 69 -42.22 0.20 8.98
N PRO A 70 -41.92 0.55 10.24
CA PRO A 70 -41.15 -0.31 11.13
C PRO A 70 -41.65 -1.76 11.13
N GLY A 71 -40.75 -2.70 10.84
CA GLY A 71 -41.04 -4.13 10.69
C GLY A 71 -41.06 -4.62 9.24
N ASP A 72 -41.19 -3.72 8.26
CA ASP A 72 -41.20 -4.10 6.86
C ASP A 72 -39.82 -4.58 6.37
N PRO A 73 -39.75 -5.61 5.51
CA PRO A 73 -38.50 -6.06 4.92
C PRO A 73 -38.11 -5.23 3.69
N TRP A 74 -36.83 -4.89 3.57
CA TRP A 74 -36.21 -4.37 2.35
C TRP A 74 -35.08 -5.29 1.92
N GLY A 75 -35.34 -6.14 0.92
CA GLY A 75 -34.40 -7.20 0.55
C GLY A 75 -34.20 -8.16 1.73
N HIS A 76 -32.96 -8.31 2.20
CA HIS A 76 -32.64 -9.05 3.43
C HIS A 76 -32.70 -8.19 4.70
N LEU A 77 -32.84 -6.87 4.59
CA LEU A 77 -32.86 -5.94 5.72
C LEU A 77 -34.24 -5.88 6.38
N THR A 78 -34.28 -5.65 7.69
CA THR A 78 -35.50 -5.37 8.44
C THR A 78 -35.54 -3.92 8.90
N ILE A 79 -36.52 -3.15 8.47
CA ILE A 79 -36.66 -1.73 8.84
C ILE A 79 -37.08 -1.61 10.30
N ARG A 80 -36.42 -0.76 11.08
CA ARG A 80 -36.67 -0.60 12.52
C ARG A 80 -37.29 0.74 12.89
N ALA A 81 -36.73 1.85 12.40
CA ALA A 81 -37.19 3.17 12.76
C ALA A 81 -36.85 4.19 11.68
N GLU A 82 -37.71 5.17 11.45
CA GLU A 82 -37.37 6.34 10.63
C GLU A 82 -36.42 7.23 11.42
N ILE A 83 -35.27 7.58 10.83
CA ILE A 83 -34.23 8.41 11.45
C ILE A 83 -34.02 9.74 10.72
N GLY A 84 -34.63 9.91 9.55
CA GLY A 84 -34.61 11.18 8.82
C GLY A 84 -35.56 11.17 7.62
N ARG A 85 -36.06 12.35 7.27
CA ARG A 85 -36.92 12.58 6.09
C ARG A 85 -36.40 13.80 5.35
N GLY A 86 -36.24 13.69 4.04
CA GLY A 86 -35.79 14.79 3.19
C GLY A 86 -36.63 14.93 1.90
N ALA A 87 -36.36 15.99 1.13
CA ALA A 87 -37.10 16.34 -0.09
C ALA A 87 -37.20 15.23 -1.15
N ARG A 88 -36.26 14.27 -1.16
CA ARG A 88 -36.18 13.19 -2.17
C ARG A 88 -36.43 11.78 -1.62
N GLY A 89 -36.67 11.60 -0.31
CA GLY A 89 -36.83 10.25 0.25
C GLY A 89 -36.78 10.14 1.77
N TYR A 90 -36.80 8.90 2.26
CA TYR A 90 -36.80 8.53 3.67
C TYR A 90 -35.47 7.86 4.06
N VAL A 91 -35.03 8.08 5.30
CA VAL A 91 -33.86 7.40 5.87
C VAL A 91 -34.32 6.62 7.10
N PHE A 92 -34.05 5.32 7.10
CA PHE A 92 -34.42 4.39 8.16
C PHE A 92 -33.19 3.78 8.82
N ARG A 93 -33.26 3.55 10.13
CA ARG A 93 -32.45 2.54 10.82
C ARG A 93 -33.00 1.17 10.42
N ALA A 94 -32.14 0.30 9.92
CA ALA A 94 -32.49 -1.06 9.53
C ALA A 94 -31.49 -2.07 10.13
N TRP A 95 -31.92 -3.31 10.25
CA TRP A 95 -31.14 -4.45 10.72
C TRP A 95 -30.77 -5.35 9.56
N ASP A 96 -29.47 -5.66 9.43
CA ASP A 96 -28.96 -6.67 8.52
C ASP A 96 -28.78 -7.99 9.30
N PRO A 97 -29.66 -8.99 9.10
CA PRO A 97 -29.57 -10.27 9.79
C PRO A 97 -28.46 -11.19 9.26
N GLN A 98 -27.89 -10.92 8.07
CA GLN A 98 -26.79 -11.73 7.53
C GLN A 98 -25.46 -11.34 8.15
N LEU A 99 -25.29 -10.04 8.43
CA LEU A 99 -24.07 -9.47 8.99
C LEU A 99 -24.20 -9.12 10.48
N ASP A 100 -25.36 -9.42 11.10
CA ASP A 100 -25.64 -9.18 12.51
C ASP A 100 -25.36 -7.72 12.94
N ARG A 101 -25.86 -6.74 12.17
CA ARG A 101 -25.56 -5.32 12.40
C ARG A 101 -26.68 -4.37 12.01
N GLU A 102 -26.63 -3.15 12.53
CA GLU A 102 -27.50 -2.06 12.10
C GLU A 102 -26.86 -1.20 10.99
N VAL A 103 -27.72 -0.70 10.11
CA VAL A 103 -27.38 0.09 8.93
C VAL A 103 -28.36 1.26 8.78
N ALA A 104 -27.92 2.34 8.12
CA ALA A 104 -28.79 3.41 7.65
C ALA A 104 -29.25 3.07 6.23
N LEU A 105 -30.56 2.94 6.01
CA LEU A 105 -31.18 2.66 4.71
C LEU A 105 -31.87 3.92 4.19
N LYS A 106 -31.36 4.48 3.09
CA LYS A 106 -31.97 5.61 2.38
C LYS A 106 -32.81 5.10 1.22
N LEU A 107 -34.10 5.40 1.21
CA LEU A 107 -35.06 5.06 0.16
C LEU A 107 -35.46 6.30 -0.63
N THR A 108 -35.27 6.26 -1.94
CA THR A 108 -35.50 7.41 -2.85
C THR A 108 -36.49 7.03 -3.94
N GLY A 109 -37.51 7.88 -4.20
CA GLY A 109 -38.55 7.66 -5.21
C GLY A 109 -38.09 7.93 -6.64
N GLU A 110 -38.62 7.18 -7.61
CA GLU A 110 -38.40 7.42 -9.04
C GLU A 110 -39.26 8.59 -9.58
N ARG A 111 -38.59 9.60 -10.17
CA ARG A 111 -39.19 10.46 -11.20
C ARG A 111 -39.11 9.73 -12.55
N GLY A 112 -39.99 8.78 -12.83
CA GLY A 112 -40.40 8.27 -14.17
C GLY A 112 -39.36 7.97 -15.27
N ASP A 113 -38.05 8.07 -15.05
CA ASP A 113 -37.00 8.02 -16.08
C ASP A 113 -35.95 6.95 -15.69
N GLU A 114 -35.95 5.83 -16.41
CA GLU A 114 -34.98 4.73 -16.22
C GLU A 114 -33.51 5.18 -16.32
N ARG A 115 -33.25 6.31 -16.99
CA ARG A 115 -31.91 6.87 -17.15
C ARG A 115 -31.40 7.48 -15.85
N ALA A 116 -32.26 8.19 -15.10
CA ALA A 116 -31.93 8.76 -13.80
C ALA A 116 -31.66 7.67 -12.74
N ALA A 117 -32.41 6.56 -12.74
CA ALA A 117 -32.19 5.44 -11.83
C ALA A 117 -30.87 4.69 -12.09
N LYS A 118 -30.47 4.55 -13.37
CA LYS A 118 -29.17 3.96 -13.75
C LYS A 118 -27.99 4.83 -13.29
N ASP A 119 -28.14 6.16 -13.33
CA ASP A 119 -27.11 7.10 -12.89
C ASP A 119 -26.88 7.02 -11.36
N VAL A 120 -27.94 6.91 -10.55
CA VAL A 120 -27.85 6.81 -9.08
C VAL A 120 -27.17 5.51 -8.62
N ILE A 121 -27.52 4.36 -9.22
CA ILE A 121 -26.86 3.08 -8.89
C ILE A 121 -25.40 3.07 -9.38
N GLY A 122 -25.11 3.73 -10.51
CA GLY A 122 -23.76 3.93 -11.01
C GLY A 122 -22.89 4.74 -10.04
N GLU A 123 -23.42 5.86 -9.54
CA GLU A 123 -22.77 6.71 -8.54
C GLU A 123 -22.57 5.99 -7.20
N ALA A 124 -23.59 5.25 -6.72
CA ALA A 124 -23.49 4.43 -5.52
C ALA A 124 -22.40 3.35 -5.63
N ARG A 125 -22.20 2.75 -6.81
CA ARG A 125 -21.12 1.77 -7.05
C ARG A 125 -19.73 2.41 -7.02
N LEU A 126 -19.59 3.62 -7.55
CA LEU A 126 -18.33 4.37 -7.46
C LEU A 126 -18.03 4.77 -6.02
N LEU A 127 -19.05 5.22 -5.30
CA LEU A 127 -18.92 5.63 -3.91
C LEU A 127 -18.65 4.45 -2.97
N ALA A 128 -19.20 3.25 -3.24
CA ALA A 128 -18.87 2.01 -2.53
C ALA A 128 -17.40 1.58 -2.68
N ARG A 129 -16.67 2.12 -3.66
CA ARG A 129 -15.22 1.90 -3.81
C ARG A 129 -14.39 2.86 -2.96
N VAL A 130 -14.98 3.93 -2.44
CA VAL A 130 -14.32 4.90 -1.57
C VAL A 130 -14.26 4.31 -0.16
N ARG A 131 -13.06 3.99 0.32
CA ARG A 131 -12.80 3.57 1.70
C ARG A 131 -12.02 4.67 2.40
N HIS A 132 -12.70 5.44 3.25
CA HIS A 132 -12.10 6.57 3.94
C HIS A 132 -12.75 6.76 5.32
N PRO A 133 -11.98 7.07 6.40
CA PRO A 133 -12.54 7.20 7.75
C PRO A 133 -13.62 8.29 7.86
N HIS A 134 -13.53 9.33 7.04
CA HIS A 134 -14.44 10.48 7.05
C HIS A 134 -15.53 10.43 5.98
N VAL A 135 -15.77 9.29 5.33
CA VAL A 135 -16.85 9.09 4.36
C VAL A 135 -17.70 7.89 4.81
N ALA A 136 -19.02 8.04 4.84
CA ALA A 136 -19.91 6.94 5.22
C ALA A 136 -19.75 5.74 4.27
N THR A 137 -19.49 4.56 4.83
CA THR A 137 -19.26 3.34 4.03
C THR A 137 -20.58 2.83 3.45
N ILE A 138 -20.66 2.63 2.13
CA ILE A 138 -21.81 1.96 1.49
C ILE A 138 -21.64 0.45 1.55
N TYR A 139 -22.66 -0.24 2.06
CA TYR A 139 -22.70 -1.70 2.14
C TYR A 139 -23.46 -2.33 0.96
N GLY A 140 -24.42 -1.61 0.39
CA GLY A 140 -25.05 -2.03 -0.85
C GLY A 140 -26.16 -1.10 -1.32
N ALA A 141 -26.66 -1.39 -2.52
CA ALA A 141 -27.77 -0.67 -3.14
C ALA A 141 -28.65 -1.67 -3.89
N GLU A 142 -29.96 -1.47 -3.82
CA GLU A 142 -30.96 -2.30 -4.50
C GLU A 142 -32.08 -1.43 -5.05
N ARG A 143 -32.65 -1.84 -6.18
CA ARG A 143 -33.86 -1.24 -6.74
C ARG A 143 -35.02 -2.19 -6.50
N ARG A 144 -36.10 -1.70 -5.89
CA ARG A 144 -37.29 -2.50 -5.58
C ARG A 144 -38.53 -1.62 -5.55
N ASP A 145 -39.62 -2.08 -6.18
CA ASP A 145 -40.93 -1.42 -6.16
C ASP A 145 -40.92 0.08 -6.54
N GLY A 146 -40.09 0.45 -7.53
CA GLY A 146 -39.95 1.85 -8.00
C GLY A 146 -39.14 2.76 -7.06
N LEU A 147 -38.49 2.17 -6.05
CA LEU A 147 -37.62 2.84 -5.09
C LEU A 147 -36.17 2.36 -5.27
N VAL A 148 -35.22 3.28 -5.08
CA VAL A 148 -33.80 2.95 -4.94
C VAL A 148 -33.44 3.01 -3.46
N GLY A 149 -33.04 1.86 -2.92
CA GLY A 149 -32.57 1.71 -1.55
C GLY A 149 -31.05 1.64 -1.51
N LEU A 150 -30.43 2.51 -0.71
CA LEU A 150 -29.00 2.54 -0.45
C LEU A 150 -28.78 2.33 1.04
N TRP A 151 -28.12 1.23 1.45
CA TRP A 151 -27.78 1.01 2.84
C TRP A 151 -26.29 1.18 3.10
N MET A 152 -26.01 1.93 4.17
CA MET A 152 -24.69 2.41 4.51
C MET A 152 -24.45 2.35 6.01
N GLU A 153 -23.24 2.71 6.42
CA GLU A 153 -22.86 2.91 7.81
C GLU A 153 -23.86 3.78 8.56
N LEU A 154 -24.43 3.23 9.64
CA LEU A 154 -25.24 4.01 10.57
C LEU A 154 -24.31 4.79 11.50
N VAL A 155 -24.19 6.10 11.27
CA VAL A 155 -23.37 6.98 12.11
C VAL A 155 -24.16 7.39 13.35
N GLU A 156 -23.83 6.82 14.51
CA GLU A 156 -24.45 7.23 15.77
C GLU A 156 -23.77 8.50 16.31
N GLY A 157 -24.42 9.65 16.16
CA GLY A 157 -23.82 10.96 16.47
C GLY A 157 -24.77 12.16 16.32
N GLU A 158 -24.22 13.38 16.37
CA GLU A 158 -24.93 14.64 16.09
C GLU A 158 -24.40 15.26 14.78
N THR A 159 -25.28 15.91 14.00
CA THR A 159 -24.86 16.72 12.84
C THR A 159 -24.17 18.00 13.28
N LEU A 160 -23.29 18.57 12.45
CA LEU A 160 -22.67 19.85 12.76
C LEU A 160 -23.71 20.98 12.88
N GLU A 161 -24.84 20.91 12.18
CA GLU A 161 -25.94 21.86 12.31
C GLU A 161 -26.60 21.80 13.69
N ALA A 162 -26.90 20.59 14.19
CA ALA A 162 -27.46 20.41 15.53
C ALA A 162 -26.47 20.89 16.61
N MET A 163 -25.18 20.58 16.43
CA MET A 163 -24.13 21.06 17.32
C MET A 163 -24.02 22.59 17.27
N LEU A 164 -24.06 23.21 16.09
CA LEU A 164 -24.02 24.67 15.92
C LEU A 164 -25.20 25.34 16.63
N GLY A 165 -26.41 24.80 16.51
CA GLY A 165 -27.59 25.29 17.23
C GLY A 165 -27.44 25.22 18.76
N ARG A 166 -26.70 24.24 19.27
CA ARG A 166 -26.45 24.04 20.71
C ARG A 166 -25.32 24.91 21.25
N VAL A 167 -24.19 25.01 20.54
CA VAL A 167 -22.98 25.73 21.02
C VAL A 167 -22.90 27.16 20.50
N GLY A 168 -23.77 27.54 19.56
CA GLY A 168 -23.83 28.83 18.89
C GLY A 168 -22.74 29.00 17.83
N ARG A 169 -21.47 28.91 18.22
CA ARG A 169 -20.30 29.07 17.34
C ARG A 169 -19.15 28.18 17.79
N PHE A 170 -18.38 27.69 16.83
CA PHE A 170 -17.19 26.88 17.09
C PHE A 170 -15.93 27.74 17.23
N ASN A 171 -14.96 27.22 17.98
CA ASN A 171 -13.63 27.83 18.04
C ASN A 171 -12.89 27.59 16.70
N PRO A 172 -12.05 28.53 16.23
CA PRO A 172 -11.43 28.44 14.91
C PRO A 172 -10.49 27.25 14.74
N ARG A 173 -9.89 26.77 15.83
CA ARG A 173 -9.03 25.58 15.79
C ARG A 173 -9.83 24.31 15.52
N GLU A 174 -10.99 24.17 16.15
CA GLU A 174 -11.94 23.09 15.91
C GLU A 174 -12.55 23.19 14.51
N VAL A 175 -12.86 24.39 14.03
CA VAL A 175 -13.32 24.57 12.63
C VAL A 175 -12.23 24.22 11.64
N ALA A 176 -10.96 24.53 11.90
CA ALA A 176 -9.85 24.11 11.06
C ALA A 176 -9.74 22.57 11.02
N LEU A 177 -9.87 21.89 12.16
CA LEU A 177 -9.89 20.41 12.24
C LEU A 177 -11.08 19.82 11.47
N ILE A 178 -12.29 20.38 11.63
CA ILE A 178 -13.47 19.99 10.85
C ILE A 178 -13.20 20.14 9.35
N GLY A 179 -12.61 21.27 8.94
CA GLY A 179 -12.29 21.54 7.55
C GLY A 179 -11.25 20.57 6.98
N ILE A 180 -10.27 20.14 7.78
CA ILE A 180 -9.28 19.12 7.38
C ILE A 180 -9.99 17.80 7.12
N ASP A 181 -10.80 17.31 8.07
CA ASP A 181 -11.50 16.03 7.94
C ASP A 181 -12.47 16.01 6.75
N VAL A 182 -13.20 17.12 6.52
CA VAL A 182 -14.12 17.27 5.38
C VAL A 182 -13.34 17.37 4.06
N CYS A 183 -12.23 18.10 4.00
CA CYS A 183 -11.40 18.17 2.78
C CYS A 183 -10.71 16.83 2.47
N SER A 184 -10.33 16.09 3.51
CA SER A 184 -9.77 14.74 3.39
C SER A 184 -10.82 13.77 2.80
N ALA A 185 -12.05 13.82 3.32
CA ALA A 185 -13.20 13.09 2.76
C ALA A 185 -13.45 13.43 1.29
N LEU A 186 -13.51 14.73 0.95
CA LEU A 186 -13.72 15.19 -0.43
C LEU A 186 -12.58 14.80 -1.37
N SER A 187 -11.33 14.80 -0.90
CA SER A 187 -10.19 14.36 -1.69
C SER A 187 -10.33 12.89 -2.10
N ALA A 188 -10.80 12.02 -1.19
CA ALA A 188 -11.06 10.61 -1.49
C ALA A 188 -12.22 10.43 -2.48
N VAL A 189 -13.28 11.24 -2.36
CA VAL A 189 -14.42 11.25 -3.28
C VAL A 189 -14.01 11.72 -4.68
N HIS A 190 -13.26 12.82 -4.76
CA HIS A 190 -12.75 13.39 -6.02
C HIS A 190 -11.80 12.42 -6.73
N ALA A 191 -10.96 11.70 -5.98
CA ALA A 191 -10.07 10.68 -6.53
C ALA A 191 -10.84 9.50 -7.15
N ALA A 192 -12.05 9.20 -6.67
CA ALA A 192 -12.95 8.21 -7.27
C ALA A 192 -13.74 8.74 -8.49
N GLY A 193 -13.48 9.98 -8.91
CA GLY A 193 -14.16 10.64 -10.03
C GLY A 193 -15.56 11.16 -9.70
N LEU A 194 -15.88 11.27 -8.41
CA LEU A 194 -17.17 11.77 -7.92
C LEU A 194 -17.04 13.21 -7.39
N LEU A 195 -18.16 13.93 -7.30
CA LEU A 195 -18.28 15.23 -6.65
C LEU A 195 -19.36 15.13 -5.57
N HIS A 196 -19.23 15.86 -4.47
CA HIS A 196 -20.21 15.78 -3.39
C HIS A 196 -21.47 16.60 -3.68
N ARG A 197 -21.32 17.81 -4.22
CA ARG A 197 -22.38 18.71 -4.70
C ARG A 197 -23.32 19.30 -3.64
N ASP A 198 -23.40 18.73 -2.44
CA ASP A 198 -24.25 19.22 -1.34
C ASP A 198 -23.50 19.25 0.00
N VAL A 199 -22.33 19.90 0.05
CA VAL A 199 -21.56 20.01 1.30
C VAL A 199 -22.18 21.10 2.20
N LYS A 200 -22.76 20.69 3.32
CA LYS A 200 -23.38 21.56 4.32
C LYS A 200 -23.31 20.97 5.73
N ALA A 201 -23.62 21.77 6.75
CA ALA A 201 -23.50 21.37 8.15
C ALA A 201 -24.44 20.21 8.55
N GLN A 202 -25.54 20.03 7.83
CA GLN A 202 -26.48 18.91 8.03
C GLN A 202 -25.92 17.57 7.52
N ASN A 203 -25.01 17.61 6.54
CA ASN A 203 -24.44 16.44 5.86
C ASN A 203 -23.10 16.01 6.44
N VAL A 204 -22.70 16.58 7.59
CA VAL A 204 -21.49 16.19 8.33
C VAL A 204 -21.90 15.82 9.75
N MET A 205 -21.66 14.58 10.15
CA MET A 205 -21.95 14.08 11.50
C MET A 205 -20.68 13.84 12.29
N ARG A 206 -20.74 14.11 13.60
CA ARG A 206 -19.71 13.69 14.56
C ARG A 206 -20.24 12.50 15.34
N ASP A 207 -19.60 11.34 15.18
CA ASP A 207 -19.98 10.12 15.90
C ASP A 207 -19.60 10.19 17.40
N ARG A 208 -20.09 9.23 18.18
CA ARG A 208 -19.81 9.15 19.63
C ARG A 208 -18.34 9.04 20.00
N ASN A 209 -17.48 8.59 19.09
CA ASN A 209 -16.03 8.48 19.29
C ASN A 209 -15.29 9.75 18.86
N GLY A 210 -16.03 10.76 18.37
CA GLY A 210 -15.51 12.05 17.95
C GLY A 210 -15.07 12.11 16.49
N ARG A 211 -15.28 11.05 15.70
CA ARG A 211 -14.94 11.01 14.26
C ARG A 211 -15.99 11.76 13.45
N LEU A 212 -15.53 12.62 12.54
CA LEU A 212 -16.40 13.28 11.57
C LEU A 212 -16.63 12.39 10.35
N VAL A 213 -17.87 12.33 9.89
CA VAL A 213 -18.28 11.54 8.73
C VAL A 213 -19.11 12.43 7.81
N LEU A 214 -18.63 12.59 6.57
CA LEU A 214 -19.35 13.23 5.47
C LEU A 214 -20.33 12.21 4.86
N MET A 215 -21.58 12.63 4.71
CA MET A 215 -22.70 11.80 4.26
C MET A 215 -23.58 12.56 3.27
N ASP A 216 -24.50 11.85 2.62
CA ASP A 216 -25.51 12.42 1.70
C ASP A 216 -24.95 13.16 0.48
N PHE A 217 -24.49 12.36 -0.50
CA PHE A 217 -24.02 12.83 -1.80
C PHE A 217 -25.19 13.28 -2.69
N GLY A 218 -25.07 14.47 -3.28
CA GLY A 218 -26.11 15.04 -4.13
C GLY A 218 -26.21 14.33 -5.48
N THR A 219 -27.35 13.69 -5.75
CA THR A 219 -27.65 13.12 -7.07
C THR A 219 -27.83 14.27 -8.06
N GLY A 220 -26.77 14.56 -8.80
CA GLY A 220 -26.58 15.82 -9.51
C GLY A 220 -27.46 15.96 -10.74
N ARG A 221 -28.63 16.55 -10.52
CA ARG A 221 -29.33 17.51 -11.39
C ARG A 221 -30.09 18.41 -10.43
N ASP A 222 -30.08 19.72 -10.65
CA ASP A 222 -31.13 20.67 -10.25
C ASP A 222 -30.57 22.10 -10.15
N LEU A 223 -30.69 22.84 -11.25
CA LEU A 223 -31.00 24.28 -11.14
C LEU A 223 -32.51 24.45 -10.93
N ASP A 224 -33.33 23.57 -11.49
CA ASP A 224 -34.80 23.64 -11.42
C ASP A 224 -35.37 23.36 -10.01
N ALA A 225 -34.76 22.48 -9.20
CA ALA A 225 -35.21 22.28 -7.81
C ALA A 225 -34.66 23.28 -6.79
N ALA A 226 -33.77 24.20 -7.21
CA ALA A 226 -33.38 25.31 -6.34
C ALA A 226 -34.54 26.30 -6.16
N GLU A 227 -35.41 26.45 -7.17
CA GLU A 227 -36.64 27.24 -7.05
C GLU A 227 -37.65 26.56 -6.11
N ASP A 228 -37.87 25.25 -6.24
CA ASP A 228 -38.75 24.47 -5.34
C ASP A 228 -38.30 24.47 -3.87
N ALA A 229 -36.98 24.39 -3.61
CA ALA A 229 -36.43 24.34 -2.25
C ALA A 229 -36.63 25.65 -1.46
N PHE A 230 -36.65 26.81 -2.14
CA PHE A 230 -36.94 28.11 -1.51
C PHE A 230 -38.45 28.32 -1.27
N VAL A 231 -39.32 27.68 -2.04
CA VAL A 231 -40.78 27.78 -1.90
C VAL A 231 -41.30 26.93 -0.72
N HIS A 232 -40.58 25.88 -0.34
CA HIS A 232 -40.97 24.92 0.72
C HIS A 232 -40.33 25.18 2.11
N ASP A 233 -39.85 26.40 2.39
CA ASP A 233 -39.25 26.77 3.69
C ASP A 233 -37.98 25.97 4.08
N GLU A 234 -37.36 25.25 3.12
CA GLU A 234 -36.04 24.62 3.29
C GLU A 234 -34.93 25.65 2.98
N VAL A 235 -34.82 26.68 3.83
CA VAL A 235 -34.02 27.92 3.66
C VAL A 235 -32.50 27.73 3.45
N GLY A 236 -31.96 26.49 3.44
CA GLY A 236 -30.52 26.25 3.60
C GLY A 236 -29.70 25.93 2.34
N THR A 237 -30.22 25.13 1.41
CA THR A 237 -29.37 24.41 0.45
C THR A 237 -28.69 25.29 -0.61
N PRO A 238 -29.36 26.28 -1.22
CA PRO A 238 -28.72 27.13 -2.21
C PRO A 238 -27.67 28.10 -1.64
N LEU A 239 -27.73 28.42 -0.34
CA LEU A 239 -26.80 29.34 0.32
C LEU A 239 -25.36 28.81 0.41
N TYR A 240 -25.15 27.51 0.17
CA TYR A 240 -23.83 26.88 0.09
C TYR A 240 -23.30 26.78 -1.35
N MET A 241 -24.14 27.06 -2.34
CA MET A 241 -23.84 26.83 -3.75
C MET A 241 -22.86 27.86 -4.29
N ALA A 242 -21.94 27.40 -5.14
CA ALA A 242 -20.93 28.25 -5.75
C ALA A 242 -21.53 29.20 -6.82
N PRO A 243 -21.05 30.45 -6.93
CA PRO A 243 -21.56 31.46 -7.86
C PRO A 243 -21.69 30.97 -9.31
N GLU A 244 -20.70 30.23 -9.80
CA GLU A 244 -20.64 29.76 -11.19
C GLU A 244 -21.78 28.80 -11.55
N LEU A 245 -22.41 28.15 -10.56
CA LEU A 245 -23.52 27.24 -10.81
C LEU A 245 -24.79 27.99 -11.20
N PHE A 246 -25.01 29.18 -10.63
CA PHE A 246 -26.12 30.06 -11.00
C PHE A 246 -25.92 30.72 -12.38
N GLU A 247 -24.70 30.70 -12.90
CA GLU A 247 -24.35 31.20 -14.25
C GLU A 247 -24.47 30.11 -15.33
N GLY A 248 -24.97 28.91 -14.97
CA GLY A 248 -25.08 27.76 -15.87
C GLY A 248 -23.80 26.92 -15.96
N GLY A 249 -22.81 27.18 -15.10
CA GLY A 249 -21.62 26.35 -14.94
C GLY A 249 -21.94 24.96 -14.38
N LYS A 250 -21.06 23.99 -14.65
CA LYS A 250 -21.20 22.63 -14.12
C LYS A 250 -20.52 22.50 -12.76
N ALA A 251 -21.09 21.67 -11.88
CA ALA A 251 -20.45 21.27 -10.64
C ALA A 251 -19.03 20.74 -10.91
N SER A 252 -18.09 21.14 -10.07
CA SER A 252 -16.67 20.86 -10.19
C SER A 252 -16.04 20.69 -8.80
N ILE A 253 -14.76 20.32 -8.76
CA ILE A 253 -13.97 20.30 -7.52
C ILE A 253 -13.98 21.68 -6.84
N GLN A 254 -13.95 22.74 -7.64
CA GLN A 254 -13.93 24.12 -7.19
C GLN A 254 -15.26 24.56 -6.57
N SER A 255 -16.39 23.97 -6.99
CA SER A 255 -17.69 24.24 -6.36
C SER A 255 -17.85 23.51 -5.01
N ASP A 256 -17.29 22.31 -4.87
CA ASP A 256 -17.23 21.61 -3.58
C ASP A 256 -16.35 22.39 -2.57
N ILE A 257 -15.19 22.91 -3.03
CA ILE A 257 -14.29 23.75 -2.21
C ILE A 257 -14.99 25.02 -1.72
N TYR A 258 -15.78 25.67 -2.58
CA TYR A 258 -16.58 26.84 -2.19
C TYR A 258 -17.58 26.48 -1.08
N SER A 259 -18.29 25.36 -1.26
CA SER A 259 -19.28 24.87 -0.29
C SER A 259 -18.64 24.57 1.08
N VAL A 260 -17.43 24.01 1.10
CA VAL A 260 -16.64 23.86 2.34
C VAL A 260 -16.28 25.23 2.92
N GLY A 261 -15.88 26.21 2.09
CA GLY A 261 -15.64 27.58 2.53
C GLY A 261 -16.84 28.20 3.25
N VAL A 262 -18.05 28.00 2.71
CA VAL A 262 -19.31 28.46 3.33
C VAL A 262 -19.57 27.72 4.64
N LEU A 263 -19.33 26.41 4.69
CA LEU A 263 -19.43 25.61 5.92
C LEU A 263 -18.51 26.15 7.01
N LEU A 264 -17.22 26.36 6.73
CA LEU A 264 -16.28 26.87 7.73
C LEU A 264 -16.63 28.28 8.18
N TYR A 265 -17.07 29.15 7.26
CA TYR A 265 -17.57 30.49 7.58
C TYR A 265 -18.75 30.40 8.56
N ARG A 266 -19.74 29.55 8.28
CA ARG A 266 -20.92 29.40 9.15
C ARG A 266 -20.59 28.83 10.51
N LEU A 267 -19.66 27.87 10.61
CA LEU A 267 -19.28 27.31 11.90
C LEU A 267 -18.65 28.34 12.85
N VAL A 268 -17.91 29.32 12.32
CA VAL A 268 -17.30 30.38 13.16
C VAL A 268 -18.19 31.62 13.33
N THR A 269 -19.13 31.90 12.43
CA THR A 269 -19.97 33.11 12.50
C THR A 269 -21.41 32.85 12.96
N GLY A 270 -21.92 31.63 12.76
CA GLY A 270 -23.34 31.30 12.89
C GLY A 270 -24.20 31.77 11.71
N SER A 271 -23.64 32.47 10.73
CA SER A 271 -24.34 32.99 9.53
C SER A 271 -23.64 32.56 8.24
N VAL A 272 -24.21 32.83 7.07
CA VAL A 272 -23.60 32.53 5.76
C VAL A 272 -22.98 33.80 5.17
N PRO A 273 -21.99 33.70 4.25
CA PRO A 273 -21.32 34.88 3.70
C PRO A 273 -22.22 35.71 2.76
N VAL A 274 -23.28 35.11 2.20
CA VAL A 274 -24.29 35.78 1.38
C VAL A 274 -25.65 35.37 1.90
N GLU A 275 -26.44 36.34 2.36
CA GLU A 275 -27.82 36.11 2.79
C GLU A 275 -28.77 36.47 1.65
N ALA A 276 -29.74 35.60 1.38
CA ALA A 276 -30.75 35.82 0.35
C ALA A 276 -32.04 35.06 0.69
N HIS A 277 -33.17 35.61 0.27
CA HIS A 277 -34.50 35.05 0.53
C HIS A 277 -35.15 34.46 -0.73
N SER A 278 -34.46 34.47 -1.87
CA SER A 278 -34.86 33.79 -3.11
C SER A 278 -33.63 33.40 -3.94
N PRO A 279 -33.74 32.40 -4.86
CA PRO A 279 -32.66 32.05 -5.79
C PRO A 279 -32.22 33.23 -6.67
N THR A 280 -33.19 34.07 -7.09
CA THR A 280 -32.94 35.27 -7.89
C THR A 280 -32.14 36.30 -7.12
N ALA A 281 -32.50 36.58 -5.86
CA ALA A 281 -31.75 37.49 -4.99
C ALA A 281 -30.35 36.96 -4.68
N LEU A 282 -30.18 35.65 -4.50
CA LEU A 282 -28.88 35.03 -4.28
C LEU A 282 -27.97 35.14 -5.51
N ARG A 283 -28.53 34.91 -6.71
CA ARG A 283 -27.84 35.09 -7.98
C ARG A 283 -27.40 36.54 -8.18
N GLU A 284 -28.30 37.49 -7.93
CA GLU A 284 -28.00 38.93 -8.02
C GLU A 284 -26.89 39.33 -7.03
N ALA A 285 -26.95 38.83 -5.79
CA ALA A 285 -25.92 39.08 -4.78
C ALA A 285 -24.54 38.52 -5.21
N HIS A 286 -24.51 37.31 -5.78
CA HIS A 286 -23.27 36.74 -6.33
C HIS A 286 -22.73 37.55 -7.51
N GLN A 287 -23.59 37.99 -8.43
CA GLN A 287 -23.21 38.84 -9.58
C GLN A 287 -22.67 40.21 -9.13
N ALA A 288 -23.30 40.81 -8.12
CA ALA A 288 -22.86 42.07 -7.51
C ALA A 288 -21.62 41.90 -6.62
N ARG A 289 -21.11 40.68 -6.42
CA ARG A 289 -20.06 40.32 -5.45
C ARG A 289 -20.38 40.80 -4.03
N ALA A 290 -21.67 40.86 -3.70
CA ALA A 290 -22.19 41.25 -2.40
C ALA A 290 -22.06 40.06 -1.44
N ARG A 291 -20.94 40.01 -0.72
CA ARG A 291 -20.69 39.05 0.37
C ARG A 291 -20.13 39.79 1.57
N THR A 292 -20.40 39.31 2.78
CA THR A 292 -19.84 39.85 4.01
C THR A 292 -18.49 39.17 4.31
N PRO A 293 -17.35 39.87 4.25
CA PRO A 293 -16.04 39.29 4.57
C PRO A 293 -15.98 38.76 6.00
N LEU A 294 -15.29 37.64 6.21
CA LEU A 294 -15.14 37.02 7.52
C LEU A 294 -14.43 37.94 8.53
N ALA A 295 -13.50 38.76 8.06
CA ALA A 295 -12.80 39.74 8.89
C ALA A 295 -13.73 40.81 9.49
N ASP A 296 -14.84 41.13 8.81
CA ASP A 296 -15.77 42.17 9.23
C ASP A 296 -16.74 41.66 10.31
N VAL A 297 -17.05 40.36 10.30
CA VAL A 297 -17.91 39.71 11.31
C VAL A 297 -17.12 39.22 12.51
N ARG A 298 -15.90 38.74 12.28
CA ARG A 298 -15.05 38.07 13.29
C ARG A 298 -13.60 38.54 13.18
N SER A 299 -13.37 39.82 13.44
CA SER A 299 -12.04 40.45 13.46
C SER A 299 -11.09 39.89 14.54
N ASP A 300 -11.63 39.15 15.51
CA ASP A 300 -10.90 38.46 16.58
C ASP A 300 -10.22 37.17 16.11
N LEU A 301 -10.56 36.65 14.92
CA LEU A 301 -9.96 35.44 14.38
C LEU A 301 -8.52 35.66 13.91
N PRO A 302 -7.65 34.62 13.97
CA PRO A 302 -6.31 34.71 13.42
C PRO A 302 -6.33 35.09 11.92
N VAL A 303 -5.52 36.07 11.53
CA VAL A 303 -5.43 36.55 10.14
C VAL A 303 -5.14 35.41 9.16
N ALA A 304 -4.33 34.42 9.58
CA ALA A 304 -4.06 33.24 8.77
C ALA A 304 -5.32 32.41 8.50
N PHE A 305 -6.18 32.20 9.50
CA PHE A 305 -7.44 31.47 9.35
C PHE A 305 -8.39 32.22 8.41
N ILE A 306 -8.52 33.53 8.59
CA ILE A 306 -9.36 34.39 7.73
C ILE A 306 -8.93 34.25 6.27
N ARG A 307 -7.63 34.39 5.98
CA ARG A 307 -7.10 34.28 4.60
C ARG A 307 -7.40 32.93 3.96
N VAL A 308 -7.31 31.84 4.72
CA VAL A 308 -7.55 30.48 4.21
C VAL A 308 -9.02 30.29 3.84
N VAL A 309 -9.95 30.68 4.72
CA VAL A 309 -11.39 30.57 4.44
C VAL A 309 -11.81 31.50 3.30
N GLU A 310 -11.32 32.74 3.28
CA GLU A 310 -11.64 33.73 2.24
C GLU A 310 -11.19 33.32 0.84
N ARG A 311 -10.05 32.61 0.73
CA ARG A 311 -9.58 32.09 -0.55
C ARG A 311 -10.50 31.01 -1.10
N ALA A 312 -11.04 30.13 -0.26
CA ALA A 312 -12.03 29.14 -0.69
C ALA A 312 -13.35 29.79 -1.15
N LEU A 313 -13.70 30.95 -0.59
CA LEU A 313 -14.89 31.72 -0.93
C LEU A 313 -14.72 32.67 -2.13
N ALA A 314 -13.57 32.66 -2.82
CA ALA A 314 -13.32 33.54 -3.96
C ALA A 314 -14.40 33.41 -5.04
N THR A 315 -14.85 34.54 -5.61
CA THR A 315 -15.93 34.56 -6.61
C THR A 315 -15.54 33.75 -7.84
N ALA A 316 -14.33 33.97 -8.39
CA ALA A 316 -13.83 33.19 -9.51
C ALA A 316 -13.30 31.83 -9.04
N ALA A 317 -13.75 30.74 -9.67
CA ALA A 317 -13.33 29.37 -9.35
C ALA A 317 -11.81 29.15 -9.44
N ALA A 318 -11.13 29.86 -10.35
CA ALA A 318 -9.69 29.74 -10.56
C ALA A 318 -8.84 30.34 -9.41
N ASP A 319 -9.40 31.27 -8.63
CA ASP A 319 -8.70 31.91 -7.50
C ASP A 319 -8.80 31.09 -6.21
N ARG A 320 -9.66 30.07 -6.21
CA ARG A 320 -9.84 29.13 -5.09
C ARG A 320 -8.67 28.15 -5.01
N TYR A 321 -8.74 27.21 -4.08
CA TYR A 321 -7.79 26.10 -4.02
C TYR A 321 -7.98 25.17 -5.23
N PRO A 322 -6.90 24.66 -5.84
CA PRO A 322 -6.98 23.82 -7.02
C PRO A 322 -7.56 22.42 -6.74
N SER A 323 -7.56 21.97 -5.48
CA SER A 323 -8.08 20.69 -5.03
C SER A 323 -8.47 20.73 -3.54
N ALA A 324 -9.33 19.80 -3.11
CA ALA A 324 -9.67 19.65 -1.69
C ALA A 324 -8.43 19.40 -0.82
N GLY A 325 -7.47 18.60 -1.30
CA GLY A 325 -6.19 18.38 -0.60
C GLY A 325 -5.33 19.64 -0.47
N ALA A 326 -5.33 20.54 -1.46
CA ALA A 326 -4.66 21.84 -1.31
C ALA A 326 -5.32 22.73 -0.26
N PHE A 327 -6.65 22.64 -0.11
CA PHE A 327 -7.39 23.34 0.93
C PHE A 327 -7.12 22.72 2.32
N GLU A 328 -7.10 21.39 2.42
CA GLU A 328 -6.73 20.63 3.62
C GLU A 328 -5.34 21.02 4.13
N MET A 329 -4.35 21.12 3.23
CA MET A 329 -2.99 21.56 3.58
C MET A 329 -2.97 22.99 4.14
N ALA A 330 -3.74 23.89 3.52
CA ALA A 330 -3.82 25.28 3.98
C ALA A 330 -4.44 25.38 5.39
N LEU A 331 -5.46 24.58 5.68
CA LEU A 331 -6.08 24.47 7.00
C LEU A 331 -5.14 23.82 8.02
N SER A 332 -4.41 22.77 7.63
CA SER A 332 -3.42 22.08 8.48
C SER A 332 -2.28 23.02 8.89
N GLY A 333 -1.86 23.93 8.01
CA GLY A 333 -0.88 24.97 8.32
C GLY A 333 -1.31 25.93 9.44
N LEU A 334 -2.62 26.04 9.73
CA LEU A 334 -3.14 26.85 10.84
C LEU A 334 -2.97 26.17 12.21
N LEU A 335 -2.73 24.85 12.23
CA LEU A 335 -2.59 24.05 13.45
C LEU A 335 -1.13 23.89 13.90
N VAL A 336 -0.18 24.26 13.03
CA VAL A 336 1.25 24.31 13.37
C VAL A 336 1.48 25.53 14.27
N PRO A 337 2.04 25.37 15.47
CA PRO A 337 2.42 26.52 16.29
C PRO A 337 3.43 27.37 15.53
N MET A 338 3.04 28.58 15.13
CA MET A 338 4.01 29.60 14.72
C MET A 338 4.89 29.93 15.93
N GLU A 339 6.20 29.83 15.77
CA GLU A 339 7.14 30.38 16.76
C GLU A 339 6.79 31.86 17.01
N PRO A 340 6.60 32.28 18.27
CA PRO A 340 6.40 33.69 18.58
C PRO A 340 7.69 34.44 18.26
N GLN A 341 7.61 35.40 17.35
CA GLN A 341 8.68 36.36 17.12
C GLN A 341 8.79 37.25 18.37
N ALA A 342 9.86 37.07 19.14
CA ALA A 342 10.08 37.77 20.41
C ALA A 342 10.22 39.28 20.18
N ALA A 343 9.31 40.06 20.77
CA ALA A 343 9.47 41.51 20.91
C ALA A 343 10.49 41.83 22.04
N PRO A 344 11.28 42.90 21.95
CA PRO A 344 12.30 43.23 22.94
C PRO A 344 11.66 43.71 24.26
N PRO A 345 12.29 43.46 25.43
CA PRO A 345 11.73 43.84 26.71
C PRO A 345 11.89 45.35 26.94
N ARG A 346 10.79 46.03 27.27
CA ARG A 346 10.83 47.37 27.88
C ARG A 346 10.71 47.23 29.39
N SER A 347 11.67 47.81 30.09
CA SER A 347 11.72 47.91 31.55
C SER A 347 11.01 49.18 32.03
N SER A 348 10.17 49.05 33.05
CA SER A 348 9.94 50.09 34.05
C SER A 348 9.21 49.48 35.25
N GLY A 349 9.74 49.76 36.45
CA GLY A 349 9.45 49.01 37.66
C GLY A 349 8.30 49.51 38.53
N ARG A 350 8.04 48.65 39.52
CA ARG A 350 7.46 48.85 40.86
C ARG A 350 6.03 49.44 40.95
N LEU A 351 5.11 48.64 41.51
CA LEU A 351 4.49 48.93 42.82
C LEU A 351 3.75 47.69 43.39
N LEU A 352 4.28 47.26 44.54
CA LEU A 352 3.68 46.69 45.76
C LEU A 352 2.75 45.46 45.77
N ALA A 353 3.14 44.58 46.69
CA ALA A 353 2.55 43.34 47.12
C ALA A 353 1.29 43.51 47.99
N VAL A 354 0.25 42.72 47.69
CA VAL A 354 -0.68 42.11 48.66
C VAL A 354 -1.15 40.74 48.11
N GLY A 355 -0.23 39.78 47.92
CA GLY A 355 -0.62 38.48 47.34
C GLY A 355 0.39 37.34 47.44
N ALA A 356 1.29 37.35 48.42
CA ALA A 356 2.46 36.46 48.43
C ALA A 356 2.15 34.98 48.76
N THR A 357 0.99 34.64 49.31
CA THR A 357 0.63 33.24 49.64
C THR A 357 -0.36 32.60 48.66
N ILE A 358 -1.23 33.38 48.02
CA ILE A 358 -2.07 32.89 46.90
C ILE A 358 -1.26 32.91 45.59
N GLY A 359 -0.36 33.88 45.41
CA GLY A 359 0.47 34.02 44.23
C GLY A 359 1.46 32.86 44.02
N ALA A 360 1.96 32.20 45.07
CA ALA A 360 2.85 31.05 44.92
C ALA A 360 2.10 29.76 44.52
N LEU A 361 0.85 29.60 44.97
CA LEU A 361 -0.01 28.47 44.63
C LEU A 361 -0.63 28.65 43.24
N VAL A 362 -1.02 29.88 42.89
CA VAL A 362 -1.46 30.24 41.53
C VAL A 362 -0.28 30.25 40.57
N ALA A 363 0.91 30.72 40.93
CA ALA A 363 2.09 30.60 40.06
C ALA A 363 2.55 29.15 39.93
N GLY A 364 2.46 28.34 40.99
CA GLY A 364 2.74 26.89 40.92
C GLY A 364 1.74 26.13 40.06
N LEU A 365 0.44 26.46 40.16
CA LEU A 365 -0.63 25.87 39.33
C LEU A 365 -0.68 26.48 37.92
N SER A 366 -0.23 27.71 37.72
CA SER A 366 -0.14 28.36 36.40
C SER A 366 1.13 27.94 35.67
N VAL A 367 2.24 27.73 36.37
CA VAL A 367 3.47 27.13 35.80
C VAL A 367 3.26 25.63 35.59
N GLY A 368 2.60 24.93 36.51
CA GLY A 368 2.21 23.53 36.33
C GLY A 368 1.18 23.35 35.22
N GLY A 369 0.17 24.22 35.16
CA GLY A 369 -0.86 24.24 34.12
C GLY A 369 -0.32 24.71 32.77
N TRP A 370 0.59 25.69 32.73
CA TRP A 370 1.32 26.08 31.52
C TRP A 370 2.28 24.97 31.10
N TRP A 371 2.97 24.28 32.01
CA TRP A 371 3.85 23.15 31.67
C TRP A 371 3.07 21.91 31.22
N TRP A 372 1.82 21.73 31.68
CA TRP A 372 0.92 20.65 31.25
C TRP A 372 0.18 20.99 29.94
N ALA A 373 -0.26 22.23 29.76
CA ALA A 373 -0.93 22.74 28.55
C ALA A 373 0.05 23.08 27.41
N SER A 374 1.33 23.36 27.73
CA SER A 374 2.42 23.57 26.76
C SER A 374 3.21 22.30 26.48
N ARG A 375 2.75 21.12 26.95
CA ARG A 375 3.26 19.87 26.40
C ARG A 375 2.85 19.87 24.93
N PRO A 376 3.80 19.91 23.97
CA PRO A 376 3.43 19.74 22.58
C PRO A 376 2.62 18.44 22.49
N PRO A 377 1.46 18.44 21.80
CA PRO A 377 0.71 17.21 21.62
C PRO A 377 1.68 16.16 21.10
N VAL A 378 1.69 14.98 21.73
CA VAL A 378 2.51 13.87 21.27
C VAL A 378 2.16 13.68 19.79
N PRO A 379 3.10 13.89 18.86
CA PRO A 379 2.80 13.77 17.44
C PRO A 379 2.20 12.39 17.22
N GLN A 380 0.97 12.36 16.71
CA GLN A 380 0.31 11.10 16.42
C GLN A 380 1.11 10.37 15.35
N GLU A 381 1.21 9.05 15.51
CA GLU A 381 1.74 8.18 14.49
C GLU A 381 0.81 8.23 13.28
N VAL A 382 1.34 8.58 12.12
CA VAL A 382 0.57 8.64 10.86
C VAL A 382 1.05 7.54 9.95
N ARG A 383 0.12 6.71 9.47
CA ARG A 383 0.42 5.61 8.54
C ARG A 383 -0.27 5.85 7.21
N PHE A 384 0.45 5.67 6.11
CA PHE A 384 -0.13 5.66 4.77
C PHE A 384 0.59 4.66 3.86
N ALA A 385 -0.09 4.22 2.80
CA ALA A 385 0.48 3.31 1.81
C ALA A 385 1.02 4.07 0.60
N VAL A 386 2.17 3.64 0.10
CA VAL A 386 2.74 4.00 -1.21
C VAL A 386 2.46 2.83 -2.15
N VAL A 387 1.51 3.06 -3.05
CA VAL A 387 1.07 2.08 -4.04
C VAL A 387 2.03 2.15 -5.24
N PRO A 388 2.40 1.01 -5.84
CA PRO A 388 3.20 0.99 -7.06
C PRO A 388 2.46 1.65 -8.24
N PRO A 389 3.18 2.12 -9.28
CA PRO A 389 2.59 2.85 -10.40
C PRO A 389 1.59 2.02 -11.21
N GLY A 390 1.87 0.72 -11.39
CA GLY A 390 1.03 -0.21 -12.16
C GLY A 390 0.26 -1.23 -11.32
N PRO A 391 -0.90 -1.71 -11.80
CA PRO A 391 -1.77 -2.67 -11.08
C PRO A 391 -1.21 -4.10 -10.96
N ARG A 392 -0.01 -4.36 -11.50
CA ARG A 392 0.70 -5.65 -11.42
C ARG A 392 2.19 -5.48 -11.07
N GLU A 393 2.58 -4.30 -10.60
CA GLU A 393 3.96 -3.97 -10.25
C GLU A 393 4.10 -3.95 -8.74
N ASP A 394 5.21 -4.42 -8.20
CA ASP A 394 5.46 -4.40 -6.75
C ASP A 394 6.36 -3.20 -6.39
N VAL A 395 6.16 -2.62 -5.22
CA VAL A 395 7.19 -1.78 -4.56
C VAL A 395 8.21 -2.72 -3.94
N GLN A 396 9.48 -2.53 -4.32
CA GLN A 396 10.62 -3.31 -3.85
C GLN A 396 11.81 -2.37 -3.64
N HIS A 397 12.78 -2.79 -2.82
CA HIS A 397 14.06 -2.11 -2.62
C HIS A 397 13.87 -0.61 -2.32
N LEU A 398 13.36 -0.30 -1.13
CA LEU A 398 13.03 1.07 -0.75
C LEU A 398 14.11 1.75 0.11
N ALA A 399 14.26 3.06 -0.03
CA ALA A 399 15.16 3.86 0.80
C ALA A 399 14.61 5.27 1.05
N LEU A 400 14.54 5.66 2.32
CA LEU A 400 14.24 7.01 2.76
C LEU A 400 15.46 7.90 2.62
N SER A 401 15.26 9.14 2.15
CA SER A 401 16.29 10.17 2.23
C SER A 401 16.60 10.49 3.70
N PRO A 402 17.83 10.95 4.03
CA PRO A 402 18.22 11.24 5.41
C PRO A 402 17.31 12.27 6.11
N ASP A 403 16.76 13.22 5.36
CA ASP A 403 15.79 14.21 5.83
C ASP A 403 14.37 13.65 6.03
N GLY A 404 14.11 12.41 5.57
CA GLY A 404 12.82 11.74 5.60
C GLY A 404 11.77 12.32 4.65
N LEU A 405 12.13 13.26 3.78
CA LEU A 405 11.19 13.97 2.89
C LEU A 405 10.97 13.26 1.55
N ARG A 406 11.82 12.29 1.20
CA ARG A 406 11.77 11.57 -0.08
C ARG A 406 11.93 10.07 0.14
N LEU A 407 11.18 9.30 -0.64
CA LEU A 407 11.28 7.86 -0.73
C LEU A 407 11.67 7.50 -2.16
N VAL A 408 12.77 6.79 -2.32
CA VAL A 408 13.07 6.09 -3.58
C VAL A 408 12.73 4.62 -3.42
N TYR A 409 12.17 4.01 -4.46
CA TYR A 409 11.88 2.58 -4.49
C TYR A 409 11.99 2.05 -5.91
N ALA A 410 12.23 0.76 -6.06
CA ALA A 410 12.17 0.07 -7.34
C ALA A 410 10.75 -0.45 -7.62
N SER A 411 10.29 -0.30 -8.85
CA SER A 411 9.06 -0.92 -9.36
C SER A 411 9.20 -1.21 -10.85
N ALA A 412 8.75 -2.38 -11.29
CA ALA A 412 8.94 -2.85 -12.68
C ALA A 412 10.38 -2.68 -13.24
N GLY A 413 11.38 -2.89 -12.37
CA GLY A 413 12.80 -2.77 -12.71
C GLY A 413 13.27 -1.33 -12.96
N ARG A 414 12.57 -0.31 -12.46
CA ARG A 414 12.94 1.11 -12.55
C ARG A 414 12.85 1.77 -11.19
N LEU A 415 13.62 2.84 -10.99
CA LEU A 415 13.54 3.62 -9.76
C LEU A 415 12.45 4.68 -9.88
N HIS A 416 11.63 4.78 -8.85
CA HIS A 416 10.62 5.81 -8.67
C HIS A 416 10.97 6.64 -7.43
N LEU A 417 10.87 7.95 -7.57
CA LEU A 417 11.10 8.90 -6.49
C LEU A 417 9.77 9.57 -6.11
N ARG A 418 9.37 9.42 -4.85
CA ARG A 418 8.19 10.07 -4.28
C ARG A 418 8.60 11.05 -3.20
N ARG A 419 8.08 12.27 -3.23
CA ARG A 419 8.16 13.18 -2.07
C ARG A 419 7.06 12.85 -1.09
N MET A 420 7.30 13.01 0.21
CA MET A 420 6.31 12.65 1.23
C MET A 420 5.03 13.48 1.14
N ASN A 421 5.11 14.69 0.58
CA ASN A 421 4.00 15.59 0.34
C ASN A 421 3.35 15.46 -1.05
N ASP A 422 3.81 14.54 -1.89
CA ASP A 422 3.24 14.30 -3.22
C ASP A 422 2.33 13.06 -3.21
N VAL A 423 1.28 13.09 -4.04
CA VAL A 423 0.34 11.95 -4.19
C VAL A 423 0.98 10.82 -5.01
N GLY A 424 1.78 11.17 -6.02
CA GLY A 424 2.41 10.21 -6.95
C GLY A 424 3.92 10.12 -6.79
N ALA A 425 4.51 9.10 -7.41
CA ALA A 425 5.95 8.98 -7.59
C ALA A 425 6.33 9.34 -9.04
N VAL A 426 7.51 9.92 -9.23
CA VAL A 426 8.08 10.22 -10.54
C VAL A 426 9.09 9.13 -10.89
N GLU A 427 8.99 8.55 -12.10
CA GLU A 427 10.01 7.62 -12.62
C GLU A 427 11.33 8.37 -12.85
N LEU A 428 12.43 7.81 -12.37
CA LEU A 428 13.78 8.30 -12.66
C LEU A 428 14.23 7.72 -14.00
N GLU A 429 14.48 8.58 -14.97
CA GLU A 429 14.88 8.16 -16.32
C GLU A 429 16.19 7.36 -16.34
N GLN A 430 16.32 6.48 -17.35
CA GLN A 430 17.50 5.62 -17.56
C GLN A 430 17.83 4.67 -16.40
N THR A 431 16.85 4.33 -15.56
CA THR A 431 17.03 3.40 -14.43
C THR A 431 16.52 1.99 -14.72
N GLN A 432 16.38 1.59 -16.00
CA GLN A 432 15.95 0.23 -16.34
C GLN A 432 16.94 -0.82 -15.82
N GLY A 433 16.42 -1.84 -15.12
CA GLY A 433 17.20 -2.85 -14.41
C GLY A 433 17.86 -2.37 -13.12
N ALA A 434 17.48 -1.19 -12.60
CA ALA A 434 18.00 -0.66 -11.34
C ALA A 434 17.34 -1.31 -10.12
N ARG A 435 18.12 -1.52 -9.07
CA ARG A 435 17.69 -2.11 -7.79
C ARG A 435 18.56 -1.66 -6.62
N ASP A 436 18.08 -1.95 -5.41
CA ASP A 436 18.76 -1.68 -4.13
C ASP A 436 19.31 -0.24 -4.02
N PRO A 437 18.45 0.79 -4.17
CA PRO A 437 18.88 2.19 -4.09
C PRO A 437 19.24 2.58 -2.66
N PHE A 438 20.20 3.49 -2.50
CA PHE A 438 20.56 4.07 -1.20
C PHE A 438 21.05 5.52 -1.36
N TRP A 439 20.82 6.33 -0.32
CA TRP A 439 21.03 7.78 -0.39
C TRP A 439 22.43 8.19 0.05
N SER A 440 22.93 9.28 -0.54
CA SER A 440 24.02 10.04 0.06
C SER A 440 23.55 10.73 1.35
N PRO A 441 24.45 10.97 2.33
CA PRO A 441 24.08 11.57 3.62
C PRO A 441 23.47 12.99 3.52
N ASP A 442 23.78 13.73 2.45
CA ASP A 442 23.21 15.05 2.16
C ASP A 442 21.86 14.99 1.42
N GLY A 443 21.37 13.79 1.09
CA GLY A 443 20.14 13.57 0.33
C GLY A 443 20.16 14.10 -1.10
N GLN A 444 21.34 14.41 -1.68
CA GLN A 444 21.44 14.96 -3.03
C GLN A 444 21.66 13.90 -4.11
N TRP A 445 22.14 12.73 -3.74
CA TRP A 445 22.47 11.63 -4.65
C TRP A 445 21.81 10.33 -4.22
N ILE A 446 21.50 9.52 -5.22
CA ILE A 446 20.99 8.17 -5.08
C ILE A 446 22.00 7.24 -5.76
N ALA A 447 22.59 6.32 -5.01
CA ALA A 447 23.37 5.22 -5.56
C ALA A 447 22.45 4.00 -5.74
N PHE A 448 22.72 3.18 -6.75
CA PHE A 448 21.92 1.99 -7.07
C PHE A 448 22.73 1.00 -7.92
N PHE A 449 22.28 -0.24 -7.98
CA PHE A 449 22.91 -1.26 -8.82
C PHE A 449 22.11 -1.46 -10.10
N ARG A 450 22.81 -1.63 -11.21
CA ARG A 450 22.22 -1.96 -12.52
C ARG A 450 23.15 -2.94 -13.23
N GLY A 451 22.66 -4.15 -13.47
CA GLY A 451 23.45 -5.26 -14.00
C GLY A 451 24.63 -5.62 -13.08
N VAL A 452 25.85 -5.50 -13.61
CA VAL A 452 27.11 -5.82 -12.91
C VAL A 452 27.88 -4.56 -12.47
N SER A 453 27.16 -3.47 -12.20
CA SER A 453 27.77 -2.17 -11.94
C SER A 453 27.01 -1.37 -10.90
N LEU A 454 27.75 -0.58 -10.13
CA LEU A 454 27.28 0.42 -9.19
C LEU A 454 27.23 1.77 -9.89
N TRP A 455 26.08 2.41 -9.82
CA TRP A 455 25.77 3.70 -10.43
C TRP A 455 25.35 4.70 -9.36
N LYS A 456 25.44 5.99 -9.69
CA LYS A 456 24.83 7.07 -8.90
C LYS A 456 24.12 8.07 -9.81
N MET A 457 23.12 8.75 -9.30
CA MET A 457 22.48 9.87 -10.00
C MET A 457 22.04 10.95 -9.02
N ARG A 458 21.79 12.16 -9.54
CA ARG A 458 21.22 13.26 -8.76
C ARG A 458 19.76 12.96 -8.44
N ALA A 459 19.36 13.21 -7.20
CA ALA A 459 17.96 13.05 -6.77
C ALA A 459 17.01 14.05 -7.44
N SER A 460 17.53 15.15 -7.98
CA SER A 460 16.76 16.10 -8.81
C SER A 460 16.51 15.61 -10.24
N GLY A 461 17.03 14.45 -10.62
CA GLY A 461 17.05 13.96 -11.99
C GLY A 461 18.38 14.23 -12.71
N GLY A 462 18.54 13.66 -13.91
CA GLY A 462 19.76 13.69 -14.73
C GLY A 462 20.32 12.30 -15.02
N ASP A 463 21.36 12.23 -15.85
CA ASP A 463 21.92 10.95 -16.31
C ASP A 463 22.64 10.18 -15.19
N PRO A 464 22.43 8.86 -15.07
CA PRO A 464 23.22 8.01 -14.20
C PRO A 464 24.71 7.99 -14.54
N GLN A 465 25.54 8.08 -13.49
CA GLN A 465 27.00 8.02 -13.56
C GLN A 465 27.50 6.67 -13.06
N LEU A 466 28.33 6.01 -13.86
CA LEU A 466 29.01 4.78 -13.45
C LEU A 466 30.03 5.10 -12.36
N VAL A 467 29.98 4.37 -11.24
CA VAL A 467 30.94 4.53 -10.14
C VAL A 467 31.98 3.41 -10.16
N ALA A 468 31.52 2.15 -10.21
CA ALA A 468 32.41 0.99 -10.13
C ALA A 468 31.74 -0.29 -10.69
N PRO A 469 32.54 -1.28 -11.12
CA PRO A 469 32.06 -2.65 -11.29
C PRO A 469 31.55 -3.21 -9.96
N ALA A 470 30.41 -3.89 -10.01
CA ALA A 470 29.81 -4.57 -8.87
C ALA A 470 29.17 -5.85 -9.40
N ARG A 471 29.94 -6.95 -9.44
CA ARG A 471 29.43 -8.24 -9.93
C ARG A 471 28.49 -8.82 -8.89
N ARG A 472 27.29 -9.24 -9.32
CA ARG A 472 26.26 -9.87 -8.49
C ARG A 472 26.04 -9.14 -7.13
N PRO A 473 25.73 -7.85 -7.16
CA PRO A 473 25.61 -7.07 -5.93
C PRO A 473 24.33 -7.41 -5.18
N SER A 474 24.34 -7.19 -3.86
CA SER A 474 23.17 -7.37 -3.01
C SER A 474 22.67 -6.07 -2.37
N SER A 475 23.56 -5.23 -1.83
CA SER A 475 23.20 -4.08 -0.99
C SER A 475 24.38 -3.13 -0.82
N GLY A 476 24.10 -1.89 -0.41
CA GLY A 476 25.14 -0.89 -0.15
C GLY A 476 24.73 0.25 0.76
N SER A 477 25.72 1.04 1.18
CA SER A 477 25.57 2.20 2.06
C SER A 477 26.59 3.30 1.69
N TRP A 478 26.20 4.55 1.92
CA TRP A 478 27.01 5.74 1.67
C TRP A 478 27.45 6.41 2.97
N SER A 479 28.75 6.63 3.14
CA SER A 479 29.33 7.30 4.31
C SER A 479 29.36 8.82 4.18
N ALA A 480 29.50 9.51 5.32
CA ALA A 480 29.62 10.97 5.41
C ALA A 480 30.87 11.53 4.69
N ASP A 481 31.94 10.75 4.59
CA ASP A 481 33.19 11.13 3.89
C ASP A 481 33.16 10.85 2.37
N GLY A 482 32.02 10.39 1.85
CA GLY A 482 31.81 10.22 0.41
C GLY A 482 32.26 8.87 -0.15
N ASN A 483 32.37 7.84 0.67
CA ASN A 483 32.66 6.46 0.24
C ASN A 483 31.36 5.62 0.12
N LEU A 484 31.33 4.74 -0.89
CA LEU A 484 30.28 3.74 -1.07
C LEU A 484 30.82 2.38 -0.60
N LEU A 485 30.10 1.76 0.34
CA LEU A 485 30.34 0.40 0.81
C LEU A 485 29.26 -0.51 0.22
N TYR A 486 29.64 -1.64 -0.36
CA TYR A 486 28.70 -2.52 -1.03
C TYR A 486 29.16 -3.98 -1.03
N SER A 487 28.20 -4.90 -1.11
CA SER A 487 28.42 -6.34 -1.21
C SER A 487 28.43 -6.79 -2.67
N VAL A 488 29.35 -7.67 -3.02
CA VAL A 488 29.53 -8.25 -4.37
C VAL A 488 29.65 -9.76 -4.30
N ASP A 489 29.57 -10.41 -5.46
CA ASP A 489 29.85 -11.83 -5.64
C ASP A 489 29.02 -12.70 -4.68
N HIS A 490 27.70 -12.48 -4.66
CA HIS A 490 26.76 -13.15 -3.73
C HIS A 490 27.15 -13.07 -2.24
N GLY A 491 27.83 -11.99 -1.86
CA GLY A 491 28.27 -11.76 -0.49
C GLY A 491 29.57 -12.47 -0.14
N SER A 492 30.39 -12.86 -1.13
CA SER A 492 31.75 -13.32 -0.87
C SER A 492 32.70 -12.18 -0.51
N SER A 493 32.37 -10.92 -0.82
CA SER A 493 33.19 -9.76 -0.45
C SER A 493 32.38 -8.48 -0.21
N LEU A 494 32.89 -7.65 0.69
CA LEU A 494 32.49 -6.26 0.85
C LEU A 494 33.57 -5.35 0.27
N MET A 495 33.14 -4.36 -0.52
CA MET A 495 33.99 -3.45 -1.25
C MET A 495 33.73 -2.01 -0.83
N ILE A 496 34.79 -1.18 -0.83
CA ILE A 496 34.68 0.27 -0.68
C ILE A 496 35.21 0.95 -1.95
N VAL A 497 34.50 1.97 -2.43
CA VAL A 497 34.95 2.86 -3.51
C VAL A 497 34.56 4.31 -3.21
N PRO A 498 35.38 5.32 -3.55
CA PRO A 498 34.95 6.71 -3.49
C PRO A 498 33.76 6.96 -4.42
N ALA A 499 32.78 7.74 -3.98
CA ALA A 499 31.57 8.00 -4.77
C ALA A 499 31.85 8.75 -6.07
N ASN A 500 32.98 9.46 -6.18
CA ASN A 500 33.41 10.14 -7.40
C ASN A 500 34.17 9.24 -8.38
N GLY A 501 34.21 7.93 -8.11
CA GLY A 501 34.95 6.94 -8.88
C GLY A 501 36.35 6.70 -8.32
N GLY A 502 36.99 5.66 -8.83
CA GLY A 502 38.29 5.17 -8.37
C GLY A 502 38.35 3.65 -8.40
N SER A 503 39.45 3.08 -7.93
CA SER A 503 39.60 1.62 -7.84
C SER A 503 38.89 1.11 -6.57
N PRO A 504 37.90 0.20 -6.70
CA PRO A 504 37.33 -0.46 -5.54
C PRO A 504 38.39 -1.27 -4.79
N ARG A 505 38.29 -1.29 -3.46
CA ARG A 505 39.12 -2.14 -2.60
C ARG A 505 38.25 -3.10 -1.79
N VAL A 506 38.71 -4.32 -1.60
CA VAL A 506 38.11 -5.28 -0.68
C VAL A 506 38.34 -4.78 0.74
N VAL A 507 37.26 -4.64 1.52
CA VAL A 507 37.34 -4.33 2.96
C VAL A 507 37.08 -5.58 3.80
N ARG A 508 36.27 -6.52 3.33
CA ARG A 508 36.09 -7.84 3.95
C ARG A 508 35.91 -8.90 2.90
N ALA A 509 36.51 -10.06 3.14
CA ALA A 509 36.33 -11.25 2.33
C ALA A 509 35.72 -12.37 3.17
N GLN A 510 34.95 -13.23 2.53
CA GLN A 510 34.41 -14.43 3.13
C GLN A 510 35.54 -15.34 3.61
N ARG A 511 35.43 -15.84 4.83
CA ARG A 511 36.34 -16.87 5.35
C ARG A 511 35.68 -18.25 5.27
N GLN A 512 36.27 -19.14 4.47
CA GLN A 512 35.81 -20.53 4.34
C GLN A 512 35.65 -21.20 5.72
N GLY A 513 34.56 -21.95 5.90
CA GLY A 513 34.24 -22.68 7.12
C GLY A 513 33.85 -21.83 8.35
N LEU A 514 33.82 -20.50 8.20
CA LEU A 514 33.44 -19.57 9.26
C LEU A 514 32.17 -18.78 8.92
N ARG A 515 32.21 -17.99 7.84
CA ARG A 515 31.14 -17.05 7.47
C ARG A 515 30.83 -17.17 5.98
N THR A 516 29.59 -16.87 5.62
CA THR A 516 29.05 -16.87 4.24
C THR A 516 28.12 -15.66 4.09
N ALA A 517 27.83 -15.25 2.85
CA ALA A 517 26.84 -14.22 2.53
C ALA A 517 26.99 -12.90 3.30
N LEU A 518 28.15 -12.23 3.18
CA LEU A 518 28.39 -10.90 3.73
C LEU A 518 27.48 -9.89 3.00
N ALA A 519 26.47 -9.37 3.69
CA ALA A 519 25.41 -8.57 3.08
C ALA A 519 24.84 -7.49 4.03
N TRP A 520 24.07 -6.57 3.45
CA TRP A 520 23.44 -5.40 4.05
C TRP A 520 24.42 -4.57 4.91
N PRO A 521 25.53 -4.08 4.31
CA PRO A 521 26.44 -3.22 5.03
C PRO A 521 25.79 -1.85 5.28
N SER A 522 25.99 -1.30 6.48
CA SER A 522 25.53 0.03 6.89
C SER A 522 26.65 0.78 7.58
N TRP A 523 27.02 1.94 7.05
CA TRP A 523 28.00 2.82 7.69
C TRP A 523 27.50 3.34 9.04
N LEU A 524 28.43 3.53 9.96
CA LEU A 524 28.20 4.31 11.17
C LEU A 524 28.48 5.80 10.90
N PRO A 525 27.90 6.72 11.70
CA PRO A 525 28.07 8.16 11.50
C PRO A 525 29.52 8.65 11.57
N ASP A 526 30.43 7.88 12.19
CA ASP A 526 31.84 8.23 12.29
C ASP A 526 32.62 8.08 10.98
N GLY A 527 32.04 7.44 9.96
CA GLY A 527 32.66 7.18 8.66
C GLY A 527 33.82 6.18 8.69
N THR A 528 34.12 5.56 9.83
CA THR A 528 35.25 4.62 9.97
C THR A 528 34.80 3.21 10.31
N HIS A 529 33.64 3.05 10.95
CA HIS A 529 33.05 1.77 11.27
C HIS A 529 31.79 1.50 10.44
N PHE A 530 31.49 0.22 10.24
CA PHE A 530 30.26 -0.21 9.61
C PHE A 530 29.75 -1.50 10.26
N VAL A 531 28.45 -1.70 10.18
CA VAL A 531 27.80 -2.97 10.52
C VAL A 531 27.51 -3.72 9.24
N TYR A 532 27.64 -5.03 9.26
CA TYR A 532 27.18 -5.89 8.18
C TYR A 532 26.63 -7.19 8.78
N SER A 533 25.85 -7.92 7.99
CA SER A 533 25.38 -9.24 8.37
C SER A 533 26.19 -10.32 7.68
N ALA A 534 26.38 -11.45 8.36
CA ALA A 534 26.89 -12.67 7.74
C ALA A 534 26.19 -13.89 8.34
N ILE A 535 26.12 -14.95 7.54
CA ILE A 535 25.60 -16.25 7.96
C ILE A 535 26.76 -17.12 8.43
N SER A 536 26.65 -17.64 9.65
CA SER A 536 27.57 -18.63 10.18
C SER A 536 27.51 -19.90 9.34
N ALA A 537 28.66 -20.31 8.80
CA ALA A 537 28.75 -21.54 8.01
C ALA A 537 28.46 -22.80 8.85
N ARG A 538 28.48 -22.71 10.19
CA ARG A 538 28.33 -23.85 11.11
C ARG A 538 26.95 -23.96 11.75
N THR A 539 26.28 -22.83 11.95
CA THR A 539 24.97 -22.79 12.61
C THR A 539 23.85 -22.40 11.66
N GLY A 540 24.17 -21.88 10.47
CA GLY A 540 23.17 -21.34 9.54
C GLY A 540 22.50 -20.06 10.02
N ARG A 541 22.85 -19.57 11.22
CA ARG A 541 22.29 -18.37 11.82
C ARG A 541 22.98 -17.11 11.31
N ARG A 542 22.19 -16.05 11.13
CA ARG A 542 22.71 -14.72 10.80
C ARG A 542 23.12 -13.98 12.07
N THR A 543 24.30 -13.37 12.00
CA THR A 543 24.84 -12.50 13.04
C THR A 543 25.22 -11.16 12.43
N LEU A 544 24.96 -10.08 13.16
CA LEU A 544 25.44 -8.75 12.83
C LEU A 544 26.84 -8.56 13.38
N PHE A 545 27.75 -8.02 12.58
CA PHE A 545 29.13 -7.78 12.93
C PHE A 545 29.46 -6.29 12.84
N LEU A 546 30.24 -5.81 13.80
CA LEU A 546 30.88 -4.49 13.76
C LEU A 546 32.30 -4.63 13.21
N ALA A 547 32.60 -3.86 12.18
CA ALA A 547 33.87 -3.84 11.50
C ALA A 547 34.40 -2.41 11.36
N ARG A 548 35.73 -2.28 11.26
CA ARG A 548 36.40 -1.02 10.94
C ARG A 548 36.98 -1.08 9.52
N ALA A 549 36.75 -0.03 8.75
CA ALA A 549 37.06 0.02 7.32
C ALA A 549 38.56 0.11 6.99
N SER A 550 39.38 0.53 7.94
CA SER A 550 40.84 0.55 7.83
C SER A 550 41.47 -0.83 8.01
N ASP A 551 40.74 -1.77 8.61
CA ASP A 551 41.28 -3.10 8.87
C ASP A 551 41.32 -3.92 7.57
N GLY A 552 42.26 -4.85 7.49
CA GLY A 552 42.43 -5.72 6.33
C GLY A 552 41.21 -6.62 6.04
N PRO A 553 41.15 -7.23 4.84
CA PRO A 553 40.03 -8.09 4.41
C PRO A 553 39.82 -9.31 5.31
N ASP A 554 40.90 -9.79 5.94
CA ASP A 554 40.93 -10.92 6.85
C ASP A 554 40.96 -10.50 8.33
N ALA A 555 40.46 -9.31 8.68
CA ALA A 555 40.34 -8.88 10.06
C ALA A 555 39.20 -9.62 10.78
N GLU A 556 39.38 -9.95 12.07
CA GLU A 556 38.31 -10.54 12.87
C GLU A 556 37.35 -9.45 13.33
N ASP A 557 36.10 -9.55 12.87
CA ASP A 557 35.07 -8.58 13.25
C ASP A 557 34.28 -9.03 14.47
N ARG A 558 33.88 -8.05 15.26
CA ARG A 558 33.19 -8.25 16.52
C ARG A 558 31.71 -8.61 16.29
N PRO A 559 31.21 -9.75 16.81
CA PRO A 559 29.79 -10.05 16.78
C PRO A 559 29.03 -9.09 17.69
N LEU A 560 27.90 -8.57 17.21
CA LEU A 560 27.00 -7.71 17.98
C LEU A 560 25.80 -8.50 18.51
N VAL A 561 25.01 -9.11 17.62
CA VAL A 561 23.78 -9.82 17.97
C VAL A 561 23.38 -10.80 16.87
N GLU A 562 22.80 -11.94 17.24
CA GLU A 562 22.08 -12.82 16.31
C GLU A 562 20.77 -12.13 15.90
N SER A 563 20.49 -12.03 14.60
CA SER A 563 19.31 -11.32 14.10
C SER A 563 18.53 -12.20 13.14
N PRO A 564 17.18 -12.28 13.25
CA PRO A 564 16.31 -12.93 12.28
C PRO A 564 16.01 -12.07 11.04
N SER A 565 16.59 -10.86 10.93
CA SER A 565 16.61 -10.08 9.68
C SER A 565 17.89 -9.27 9.41
N ASN A 566 17.95 -8.60 8.26
CA ASN A 566 18.89 -7.52 7.96
C ASN A 566 18.77 -6.36 8.96
N ALA A 567 19.78 -5.48 9.00
CA ALA A 567 19.80 -4.35 9.90
C ALA A 567 20.35 -3.10 9.22
N LEU A 568 19.91 -1.94 9.69
CA LEU A 568 20.39 -0.64 9.26
C LEU A 568 20.80 0.20 10.46
N VAL A 569 21.79 1.07 10.27
CA VAL A 569 22.25 2.01 11.29
C VAL A 569 21.90 3.43 10.86
N VAL A 570 21.20 4.17 11.72
CA VAL A 570 20.87 5.58 11.50
C VAL A 570 21.15 6.35 12.79
N GLY A 571 22.06 7.33 12.71
CA GLY A 571 22.61 7.96 13.92
C GLY A 571 23.33 6.92 14.78
N THR A 572 23.10 6.96 16.10
CA THR A 572 23.62 5.96 17.05
C THR A 572 22.65 4.82 17.34
N ARG A 573 21.67 4.59 16.44
CA ARG A 573 20.68 3.51 16.58
C ARG A 573 20.85 2.46 15.48
N LEU A 574 20.73 1.20 15.90
CA LEU A 574 20.64 0.03 15.03
C LEU A 574 19.17 -0.40 14.99
N PHE A 575 18.63 -0.53 13.78
CA PHE A 575 17.27 -1.02 13.54
C PHE A 575 17.34 -2.39 12.88
N LEU A 576 16.50 -3.30 13.35
CA LEU A 576 16.36 -4.66 12.82
C LEU A 576 14.90 -5.09 12.91
N VAL A 577 14.51 -6.11 12.16
CA VAL A 577 13.16 -6.68 12.22
C VAL A 577 13.16 -8.01 12.99
N THR A 578 12.33 -8.11 14.01
CA THR A 578 12.10 -9.35 14.76
C THR A 578 10.61 -9.49 15.02
N GLN A 579 10.06 -10.70 14.87
CA GLN A 579 8.63 -10.95 15.12
C GLN A 579 7.69 -10.01 14.32
N GLY A 580 8.06 -9.66 13.08
CA GLY A 580 7.29 -8.76 12.23
C GLY A 580 7.30 -7.28 12.67
N GLN A 581 8.19 -6.90 13.60
CA GLN A 581 8.33 -5.55 14.11
C GLN A 581 9.73 -5.01 13.86
N VAL A 582 9.81 -3.76 13.40
CA VAL A 582 11.07 -3.00 13.43
C VAL A 582 11.34 -2.63 14.88
N ARG A 583 12.52 -3.01 15.37
CA ARG A 583 13.00 -2.71 16.73
C ARG A 583 14.28 -1.91 16.65
N ALA A 584 14.47 -1.00 17.60
CA ALA A 584 15.64 -0.16 17.72
C ALA A 584 16.48 -0.53 18.94
N LEU A 585 17.80 -0.55 18.76
CA LEU A 585 18.82 -0.66 19.78
C LEU A 585 19.76 0.54 19.67
N ARG A 586 20.44 0.92 20.76
CA ARG A 586 21.52 1.90 20.70
C ARG A 586 22.85 1.18 20.50
N ILE A 587 23.74 1.77 19.71
CA ILE A 587 25.11 1.28 19.52
C ILE A 587 26.11 2.24 20.18
N ASP A 588 26.96 1.70 21.04
CA ASP A 588 28.17 2.37 21.50
C ASP A 588 29.29 2.03 20.53
N VAL A 589 29.65 2.99 19.69
CA VAL A 589 30.68 2.80 18.66
C VAL A 589 32.05 2.63 19.29
N ALA A 590 32.35 3.37 20.36
CA ALA A 590 33.66 3.34 21.01
C ALA A 590 33.85 2.04 21.79
N ALA A 591 32.81 1.60 22.52
CA ALA A 591 32.84 0.34 23.25
C ALA A 591 32.58 -0.87 22.34
N GLY A 592 32.06 -0.67 21.13
CA GLY A 592 31.69 -1.71 20.16
C GLY A 592 30.56 -2.61 20.66
N THR A 593 29.60 -2.07 21.44
CA THR A 593 28.54 -2.84 22.11
C THR A 593 27.17 -2.26 21.81
N LEU A 594 26.14 -3.11 21.92
CA LEU A 594 24.75 -2.66 21.98
C LEU A 594 24.38 -2.23 23.40
N ILE A 595 23.56 -1.20 23.54
CA ILE A 595 23.06 -0.67 24.81
C ILE A 595 21.55 -0.90 24.90
N GLY A 596 21.12 -1.51 26.00
CA GLY A 596 19.71 -1.72 26.32
C GLY A 596 19.06 -2.87 25.56
N GLU A 597 17.77 -3.07 25.84
CA GLU A 597 16.94 -4.08 25.15
C GLU A 597 16.33 -3.50 23.86
N PRO A 598 16.06 -4.32 22.83
CA PRO A 598 15.41 -3.85 21.61
C PRO A 598 14.00 -3.31 21.87
N VAL A 599 13.75 -2.06 21.47
CA VAL A 599 12.45 -1.40 21.66
C VAL A 599 11.64 -1.44 20.35
N PRO A 600 10.37 -1.88 20.36
CA PRO A 600 9.52 -1.87 19.16
C PRO A 600 9.24 -0.44 18.68
N VAL A 601 9.33 -0.24 17.37
CA VAL A 601 9.15 1.05 16.67
C VAL A 601 7.90 1.03 15.81
N VAL A 602 7.79 0.04 14.92
CA VAL A 602 6.59 -0.20 14.08
C VAL A 602 6.37 -1.71 13.89
N ASP A 603 5.15 -2.08 13.58
CA ASP A 603 4.70 -3.45 13.32
C ASP A 603 4.21 -3.64 11.87
N GLY A 604 3.94 -4.90 11.49
CA GLY A 604 3.39 -5.25 10.18
C GLY A 604 4.46 -5.36 9.08
N VAL A 605 5.74 -5.43 9.45
CA VAL A 605 6.85 -5.54 8.50
C VAL A 605 6.99 -6.97 8.03
N ALA A 606 7.09 -7.16 6.70
CA ALA A 606 7.41 -8.46 6.14
C ALA A 606 8.88 -8.81 6.44
N VAL A 607 9.10 -9.99 6.98
CA VAL A 607 10.41 -10.65 6.92
C VAL A 607 10.20 -11.89 6.09
N ASP A 608 11.03 -12.13 5.08
CA ASP A 608 11.08 -13.46 4.47
C ASP A 608 12.12 -14.29 5.25
N PRO A 609 11.67 -15.21 6.12
CA PRO A 609 12.60 -16.00 6.91
C PRO A 609 13.41 -17.00 6.06
N TYR A 610 13.01 -17.28 4.82
CA TYR A 610 13.71 -18.17 3.88
C TYR A 610 14.68 -17.42 2.97
N ALA A 611 14.47 -16.13 2.70
CA ALA A 611 15.38 -15.30 1.91
C ALA A 611 16.51 -14.70 2.77
N ALA A 612 17.13 -15.53 3.63
CA ALA A 612 18.07 -15.06 4.63
C ALA A 612 17.54 -13.83 5.39
N GLY A 613 16.30 -13.90 5.89
CA GLY A 613 15.70 -12.90 6.76
C GLY A 613 15.59 -11.49 6.15
N ASP A 614 15.59 -11.35 4.84
CA ASP A 614 15.49 -10.03 4.21
C ASP A 614 14.17 -9.35 4.59
N ALA A 615 14.27 -8.09 4.98
CA ALA A 615 13.16 -7.20 5.27
C ALA A 615 13.39 -5.88 4.53
N ASP A 616 12.44 -5.51 3.68
CA ASP A 616 12.52 -4.28 2.89
C ASP A 616 12.00 -3.12 3.75
N PHE A 617 12.88 -2.53 4.55
CA PHE A 617 12.59 -1.39 5.41
C PHE A 617 13.70 -0.35 5.37
N SER A 618 13.33 0.89 5.62
CA SER A 618 14.23 2.03 5.72
C SER A 618 13.76 2.98 6.82
N VAL A 619 14.70 3.65 7.46
CA VAL A 619 14.43 4.56 8.58
C VAL A 619 15.14 5.89 8.33
N ALA A 620 14.46 6.99 8.64
CA ALA A 620 15.06 8.32 8.74
C ALA A 620 14.83 8.90 10.15
N LEU A 621 15.85 9.57 10.69
CA LEU A 621 15.79 10.32 11.94
C LEU A 621 15.90 11.82 11.65
N PRO A 622 14.81 12.49 11.21
CA PRO A 622 14.85 13.91 10.90
C PRO A 622 15.22 14.72 12.14
N GLY A 623 16.34 15.45 12.10
CA GLY A 623 16.83 16.23 13.24
C GLY A 623 15.93 17.41 13.60
N ARG A 624 15.76 17.68 14.91
CA ARG A 624 15.33 19.02 15.37
C ARG A 624 16.49 20.00 15.17
N VAL A 625 16.32 20.99 14.31
CA VAL A 625 17.23 22.15 14.26
C VAL A 625 17.02 22.97 15.53
N GLY A 626 17.92 22.86 16.49
CA GLY A 626 17.95 23.63 17.74
C GLY A 626 19.25 23.34 18.50
N VAL A 627 19.89 24.39 19.02
CA VAL A 627 21.22 24.32 19.65
C VAL A 627 21.19 23.38 20.87
N GLY A 628 21.95 22.29 20.80
CA GLY A 628 22.02 21.24 21.82
C GLY A 628 21.24 19.95 21.49
N SER A 629 21.02 19.65 20.20
CA SER A 629 20.14 18.57 19.73
C SER A 629 20.51 17.17 20.24
N SER A 630 19.74 16.68 21.21
CA SER A 630 19.53 15.24 21.41
C SER A 630 19.00 14.61 20.12
N GLU A 631 19.44 13.39 19.80
CA GLU A 631 18.88 12.64 18.67
C GLU A 631 17.35 12.62 18.73
N SER A 632 16.69 12.73 17.58
CA SER A 632 15.24 12.77 17.50
C SER A 632 14.61 11.53 18.14
N SER A 633 13.66 11.75 19.06
CA SER A 633 12.84 10.70 19.67
C SER A 633 11.76 10.15 18.73
N ARG A 634 11.80 10.56 17.46
CA ARG A 634 10.83 10.24 16.42
C ARG A 634 11.54 9.86 15.14
N ALA A 635 11.09 8.77 14.54
CA ALA A 635 11.55 8.26 13.27
C ALA A 635 10.46 8.35 12.21
N ILE A 636 10.89 8.38 10.95
CA ILE A 636 10.07 8.01 9.80
C ILE A 636 10.52 6.62 9.40
N VAL A 637 9.58 5.67 9.30
CA VAL A 637 9.88 4.29 8.89
C VAL A 637 9.08 3.97 7.65
N ALA A 638 9.75 3.53 6.59
CA ALA A 638 9.13 2.98 5.41
C ALA A 638 9.42 1.48 5.36
N PHE A 639 8.44 0.66 5.02
CA PHE A 639 8.63 -0.78 4.89
C PHE A 639 7.63 -1.40 3.93
N VAL A 640 7.99 -2.50 3.28
CA VAL A 640 7.02 -3.32 2.55
C VAL A 640 6.30 -4.22 3.55
N GLY A 641 4.98 -4.10 3.60
CA GLY A 641 4.16 -4.88 4.53
C GLY A 641 4.14 -6.36 4.17
N SER A 642 3.91 -7.23 5.16
CA SER A 642 3.59 -8.62 4.87
C SER A 642 2.29 -8.64 4.07
N ALA A 643 2.30 -9.20 2.86
CA ALA A 643 1.03 -9.54 2.25
C ALA A 643 0.38 -10.60 3.12
N GLN A 644 -0.59 -10.17 3.91
CA GLN A 644 -1.48 -11.06 4.62
C GLN A 644 -2.27 -11.85 3.58
N GLY A 645 -1.83 -13.08 3.37
CA GLY A 645 -2.48 -14.07 2.55
C GLY A 645 -1.73 -15.36 2.76
N ALA A 646 -2.15 -16.13 3.78
CA ALA A 646 -1.55 -17.41 4.10
C ALA A 646 -1.42 -18.23 2.82
N ARG A 647 -0.18 -18.65 2.49
CA ARG A 647 0.03 -19.51 1.33
C ARG A 647 -0.78 -20.79 1.53
N THR A 648 -1.42 -21.22 0.45
CA THR A 648 -2.25 -22.42 0.47
C THR A 648 -1.63 -23.44 -0.45
N MET A 649 -1.39 -24.65 0.08
CA MET A 649 -1.01 -25.81 -0.72
C MET A 649 -2.26 -26.33 -1.43
N ARG A 650 -2.26 -26.21 -2.75
CA ARG A 650 -3.38 -26.59 -3.62
C ARG A 650 -2.94 -27.68 -4.58
N VAL A 651 -3.84 -28.61 -4.86
CA VAL A 651 -3.68 -29.50 -6.01
C VAL A 651 -4.39 -28.84 -7.18
N VAL A 652 -3.67 -28.65 -8.27
CA VAL A 652 -4.17 -28.02 -9.49
C VAL A 652 -4.05 -28.95 -10.69
N ASP A 653 -4.95 -28.82 -11.65
CA ASP A 653 -4.88 -29.52 -12.94
C ASP A 653 -3.98 -28.81 -13.97
N LEU A 654 -3.92 -29.33 -15.19
CA LEU A 654 -3.14 -28.74 -16.29
C LEU A 654 -3.61 -27.33 -16.71
N ALA A 655 -4.84 -26.94 -16.38
CA ALA A 655 -5.37 -25.60 -16.62
C ALA A 655 -5.12 -24.63 -15.45
N GLY A 656 -4.52 -25.10 -14.35
CA GLY A 656 -4.32 -24.33 -13.11
C GLY A 656 -5.56 -24.27 -12.23
N THR A 657 -6.62 -25.03 -12.55
CA THR A 657 -7.83 -25.07 -11.74
C THR A 657 -7.55 -25.83 -10.46
N THR A 658 -7.90 -25.24 -9.31
CA THR A 658 -7.77 -25.92 -8.01
C THR A 658 -8.78 -27.06 -7.93
N VAL A 659 -8.29 -28.29 -7.81
CA VAL A 659 -9.10 -29.52 -7.68
C VAL A 659 -9.12 -30.05 -6.24
N ASP A 660 -8.14 -29.67 -5.42
CA ASP A 660 -8.08 -30.02 -4.01
C ASP A 660 -7.24 -28.99 -3.22
N THR A 661 -7.40 -28.96 -1.90
CA THR A 661 -6.64 -28.10 -0.98
C THR A 661 -6.09 -28.93 0.18
N LEU A 662 -4.77 -28.85 0.38
CA LEU A 662 -4.03 -29.62 1.40
C LEU A 662 -3.83 -28.83 2.70
N GLY A 663 -4.12 -27.53 2.70
CA GLY A 663 -4.09 -26.65 3.87
C GLY A 663 -3.32 -25.35 3.65
N THR A 664 -3.40 -24.46 4.63
CA THR A 664 -2.65 -23.20 4.68
C THR A 664 -1.36 -23.38 5.46
N SER A 665 -0.22 -23.14 4.83
CA SER A 665 1.07 -23.13 5.50
C SER A 665 2.13 -22.40 4.65
N GLU A 666 3.03 -21.70 5.32
CA GLU A 666 4.23 -21.06 4.75
C GLU A 666 5.31 -22.10 4.43
N THR A 667 4.97 -23.15 3.67
CA THR A 667 5.91 -24.23 3.31
C THR A 667 6.82 -23.85 2.15
N ARG A 668 8.06 -24.38 2.16
CA ARG A 668 9.03 -24.24 1.08
C ARG A 668 9.69 -25.59 0.75
N ASP A 669 10.39 -25.63 -0.38
CA ASP A 669 11.18 -26.78 -0.86
C ASP A 669 10.43 -28.12 -0.84
N MET A 670 9.23 -28.14 -1.44
CA MET A 670 8.38 -29.33 -1.47
C MET A 670 9.01 -30.46 -2.31
N ARG A 671 8.99 -31.70 -1.80
CA ARG A 671 9.44 -32.92 -2.49
C ARG A 671 8.46 -34.06 -2.33
N LEU A 672 8.04 -34.65 -3.45
CA LEU A 672 7.24 -35.87 -3.45
C LEU A 672 8.12 -37.10 -3.25
N SER A 673 7.63 -38.08 -2.49
CA SER A 673 8.22 -39.40 -2.46
C SER A 673 8.10 -40.08 -3.83
N PRO A 674 9.07 -40.95 -4.22
CA PRO A 674 9.01 -41.69 -5.48
C PRO A 674 7.71 -42.49 -5.69
N ASP A 675 7.10 -43.02 -4.62
CA ASP A 675 5.80 -43.71 -4.66
C ASP A 675 4.59 -42.76 -4.84
N GLY A 676 4.80 -41.45 -4.78
CA GLY A 676 3.78 -40.42 -4.97
C GLY A 676 2.86 -40.17 -3.77
N ARG A 677 3.10 -40.81 -2.63
CA ARG A 677 2.16 -40.82 -1.49
C ARG A 677 2.45 -39.74 -0.45
N LEU A 678 3.72 -39.42 -0.23
CA LEU A 678 4.17 -38.53 0.83
C LEU A 678 4.80 -37.26 0.24
N LEU A 679 4.48 -36.12 0.83
CA LEU A 679 5.07 -34.83 0.49
C LEU A 679 5.91 -34.33 1.67
N ALA A 680 7.22 -34.23 1.48
CA ALA A 680 8.13 -33.60 2.43
C ALA A 680 8.31 -32.12 2.08
N TYR A 681 8.43 -31.25 3.10
CA TYR A 681 8.67 -29.82 2.90
C TYR A 681 9.30 -29.19 4.15
N GLU A 682 9.88 -28.01 3.95
CA GLU A 682 10.37 -27.14 5.02
C GLU A 682 9.21 -26.28 5.54
N GLU A 683 9.09 -26.16 6.86
CA GLU A 683 8.19 -25.21 7.52
C GLU A 683 8.89 -24.66 8.77
N ILE A 684 8.74 -23.36 9.03
CA ILE A 684 9.24 -22.77 10.26
C ILE A 684 8.29 -23.12 11.39
N ASP A 685 8.82 -23.77 12.41
CA ASP A 685 8.05 -24.12 13.59
C ASP A 685 7.76 -22.85 14.40
N ALA A 686 6.48 -22.65 14.74
CA ALA A 686 6.03 -21.43 15.40
C ALA A 686 6.55 -21.31 16.85
N GLU A 687 6.90 -22.42 17.50
CA GLU A 687 7.39 -22.42 18.88
C GLU A 687 8.90 -22.19 18.93
N THR A 688 9.67 -22.89 18.08
CA THR A 688 11.13 -22.84 18.09
C THR A 688 11.70 -21.76 17.17
N GLY A 689 10.95 -21.33 16.15
CA GLY A 689 11.41 -20.40 15.12
C GLY A 689 12.47 -20.99 14.18
N THR A 690 12.74 -22.29 14.27
CA THR A 690 13.69 -23.03 13.41
C THR A 690 12.98 -23.62 12.20
N ARG A 691 13.69 -23.76 11.08
CA ARG A 691 13.18 -24.57 9.95
C ARG A 691 13.23 -26.04 10.31
N GLU A 692 12.10 -26.70 10.11
CA GLU A 692 11.89 -28.11 10.38
C GLU A 692 11.37 -28.82 9.13
N ILE A 693 11.65 -30.11 9.03
CA ILE A 693 11.11 -30.96 7.98
C ILE A 693 9.79 -31.55 8.43
N TRP A 694 8.77 -31.36 7.60
CA TRP A 694 7.44 -31.92 7.77
C TRP A 694 7.13 -32.88 6.65
N VAL A 695 6.32 -33.90 6.96
CA VAL A 695 5.83 -34.88 5.99
C VAL A 695 4.31 -34.90 6.03
N HIS A 696 3.69 -34.76 4.86
CA HIS A 696 2.23 -34.83 4.66
C HIS A 696 1.88 -36.07 3.85
N ASP A 697 1.01 -36.91 4.40
CA ASP A 697 0.42 -38.07 3.73
C ASP A 697 -0.77 -37.60 2.89
N LEU A 698 -0.61 -37.58 1.56
CA LEU A 698 -1.59 -37.01 0.63
C LEU A 698 -2.90 -37.81 0.60
N GLU A 699 -2.85 -39.11 0.93
CA GLU A 699 -4.02 -39.98 0.97
C GLU A 699 -4.76 -39.85 2.30
N ARG A 700 -4.03 -39.92 3.43
CA ARG A 700 -4.62 -39.83 4.77
C ARG A 700 -4.94 -38.40 5.22
N ARG A 701 -4.44 -37.40 4.50
CA ARG A 701 -4.49 -35.96 4.86
C ARG A 701 -3.97 -35.68 6.26
N ALA A 702 -2.93 -36.41 6.65
CA ALA A 702 -2.26 -36.26 7.94
C ALA A 702 -0.86 -35.71 7.72
N ARG A 703 -0.46 -34.75 8.54
CA ARG A 703 0.92 -34.22 8.56
C ARG A 703 1.60 -34.51 9.88
N VAL A 704 2.89 -34.78 9.83
CA VAL A 704 3.74 -35.02 10.99
C VAL A 704 5.03 -34.21 10.90
N ARG A 705 5.46 -33.67 12.03
CA ARG A 705 6.78 -33.04 12.16
C ARG A 705 7.83 -34.17 12.18
N LEU A 706 8.69 -34.21 11.19
CA LEU A 706 9.70 -35.25 11.07
C LEU A 706 10.93 -34.94 11.93
N THR A 707 11.44 -33.70 11.92
CA THR A 707 12.62 -33.31 12.71
C THR A 707 12.21 -32.65 14.03
N GLN A 708 12.98 -32.87 15.09
CA GLN A 708 12.68 -32.31 16.43
C GLN A 708 13.92 -31.70 17.10
N HIS A 709 15.04 -31.62 16.37
CA HIS A 709 16.27 -31.08 16.91
C HIS A 709 16.20 -29.54 16.88
N PRO A 710 16.75 -28.81 17.88
CA PRO A 710 16.77 -27.34 17.87
C PRO A 710 17.63 -26.67 16.77
N ALA A 711 18.08 -27.43 15.77
CA ALA A 711 18.95 -26.94 14.70
C ALA A 711 18.10 -26.58 13.47
N GLU A 712 18.69 -25.84 12.55
CA GLU A 712 18.10 -25.61 11.23
C GLU A 712 18.17 -26.90 10.40
N ASP A 713 17.01 -27.44 10.02
CA ASP A 713 16.89 -28.62 9.16
C ASP A 713 16.21 -28.20 7.83
N ILE A 714 16.91 -28.37 6.72
CA ILE A 714 16.54 -27.83 5.39
C ILE A 714 16.80 -28.84 4.26
N SER A 715 16.35 -28.53 3.05
CA SER A 715 16.57 -29.28 1.81
C SER A 715 16.16 -30.75 1.94
N PRO A 716 14.87 -31.05 2.24
CA PRO A 716 14.41 -32.43 2.30
C PRO A 716 14.57 -33.10 0.94
N MET A 717 14.87 -34.40 0.94
CA MET A 717 14.98 -35.25 -0.25
C MET A 717 14.54 -36.67 0.11
N TRP A 718 13.98 -37.41 -0.83
CA TRP A 718 13.57 -38.79 -0.59
C TRP A 718 14.63 -39.80 -1.00
N SER A 719 14.76 -40.88 -0.25
CA SER A 719 15.43 -42.08 -0.74
C SER A 719 14.62 -42.69 -1.90
N PRO A 720 15.29 -43.37 -2.86
CA PRO A 720 14.60 -43.99 -3.99
C PRO A 720 13.52 -45.01 -3.60
N ASP A 721 13.63 -45.60 -2.41
CA ASP A 721 12.66 -46.56 -1.86
C ASP A 721 11.47 -45.90 -1.13
N SER A 722 11.39 -44.57 -1.07
CA SER A 722 10.35 -43.80 -0.37
C SER A 722 10.29 -43.98 1.16
N HIS A 723 11.28 -44.63 1.79
CA HIS A 723 11.26 -44.89 3.24
C HIS A 723 11.97 -43.84 4.08
N THR A 724 13.01 -43.21 3.53
CA THR A 724 13.88 -42.29 4.24
C THR A 724 13.78 -40.89 3.65
N VAL A 725 13.68 -39.89 4.51
CA VAL A 725 13.88 -38.48 4.14
C VAL A 725 15.29 -38.10 4.57
N TYR A 726 16.08 -37.65 3.59
CA TYR A 726 17.36 -37.00 3.82
C TYR A 726 17.17 -35.49 3.91
N PHE A 727 18.00 -34.82 4.70
CA PHE A 727 17.96 -33.36 4.86
C PHE A 727 19.33 -32.85 5.33
N ILE A 728 19.60 -31.56 5.11
CA ILE A 728 20.77 -30.87 5.62
C ILE A 728 20.45 -30.31 7.01
N SER A 729 21.34 -30.57 7.98
CA SER A 729 21.21 -30.04 9.33
C SER A 729 22.44 -29.24 9.75
N TYR A 730 22.23 -28.14 10.48
CA TYR A 730 23.25 -27.29 11.10
C TYR A 730 23.40 -27.58 12.60
N ARG A 731 23.61 -28.84 12.96
CA ARG A 731 23.73 -29.28 14.36
C ARG A 731 25.19 -29.52 14.75
N ASP A 732 25.47 -29.42 16.04
CA ASP A 732 26.80 -29.66 16.62
C ASP A 732 27.94 -28.84 15.98
N GLN A 733 27.62 -27.61 15.52
CA GLN A 733 28.56 -26.73 14.81
C GLN A 733 29.10 -27.33 13.50
N ARG A 734 28.33 -28.20 12.86
CA ARG A 734 28.66 -28.85 11.60
C ARG A 734 27.47 -28.76 10.64
N VAL A 735 27.77 -28.80 9.35
CA VAL A 735 26.77 -28.97 8.30
C VAL A 735 26.88 -30.39 7.81
N ALA A 736 25.81 -31.17 7.93
CA ALA A 736 25.84 -32.55 7.46
C ALA A 736 24.49 -32.98 6.88
N LEU A 737 24.55 -33.98 6.01
CA LEU A 737 23.41 -34.72 5.52
C LEU A 737 22.98 -35.73 6.59
N TYR A 738 21.73 -35.63 7.02
CA TYR A 738 21.09 -36.59 7.91
C TYR A 738 20.02 -37.38 7.18
N GLY A 739 19.77 -38.60 7.64
CA GLY A 739 18.64 -39.42 7.20
C GLY A 739 17.72 -39.80 8.35
N ARG A 740 16.41 -39.78 8.11
CA ARG A 740 15.38 -40.25 9.06
C ARG A 740 14.26 -40.98 8.34
N SER A 741 13.77 -42.06 8.94
CA SER A 741 12.61 -42.80 8.42
C SER A 741 11.34 -41.94 8.45
N ALA A 742 10.61 -41.90 7.35
CA ALA A 742 9.35 -41.15 7.22
C ALA A 742 8.24 -41.68 8.13
N GLY A 743 8.29 -42.96 8.51
CA GLY A 743 7.35 -43.57 9.45
C GLY A 743 7.62 -43.24 10.93
N GLY A 744 8.69 -42.50 11.23
CA GLY A 744 9.15 -42.25 12.59
C GLY A 744 9.90 -43.42 13.22
N GLY A 745 10.50 -43.20 14.40
CA GLY A 745 11.08 -44.26 15.25
C GLY A 745 12.57 -44.58 15.06
N GLN A 746 13.20 -44.22 13.95
CA GLN A 746 14.66 -44.35 13.80
C GLN A 746 15.39 -43.07 14.24
N ARG A 747 16.53 -43.23 14.93
CA ARG A 747 17.39 -42.12 15.34
C ARG A 747 18.08 -41.53 14.11
N GLU A 748 18.15 -40.21 14.06
CA GLU A 748 18.82 -39.47 12.99
C GLU A 748 20.31 -39.84 12.92
N GLN A 749 20.80 -40.16 11.72
CA GLN A 749 22.20 -40.53 11.49
C GLN A 749 22.83 -39.54 10.52
N SER A 750 24.02 -39.04 10.86
CA SER A 750 24.85 -38.26 9.95
C SER A 750 25.49 -39.20 8.93
N LEU A 751 25.40 -38.85 7.66
CA LEU A 751 25.92 -39.63 6.54
C LEU A 751 27.15 -38.96 5.93
N VAL A 752 27.08 -37.64 5.78
CA VAL A 752 28.04 -36.87 5.00
C VAL A 752 28.22 -35.48 5.60
N GLU A 753 29.44 -35.11 6.00
CA GLU A 753 29.75 -33.77 6.51
C GLU A 753 30.27 -32.83 5.41
N PHE A 754 29.89 -31.56 5.47
CA PHE A 754 30.31 -30.50 4.55
C PHE A 754 31.20 -29.47 5.26
N ASP A 755 32.15 -28.93 4.52
CA ASP A 755 33.10 -27.89 4.97
C ASP A 755 32.54 -26.46 4.82
N SER A 756 31.38 -26.34 4.17
CA SER A 756 30.75 -25.09 3.76
C SER A 756 29.25 -25.26 3.63
N GLN A 757 28.54 -24.14 3.52
CA GLN A 757 27.11 -24.15 3.25
C GLN A 757 26.83 -24.82 1.89
N VAL A 758 25.88 -25.75 1.89
CA VAL A 758 25.42 -26.44 0.69
C VAL A 758 23.91 -26.35 0.58
N ILE A 759 23.44 -26.52 -0.64
CA ILE A 759 22.02 -26.60 -0.95
C ILE A 759 21.79 -27.95 -1.61
N ALA A 760 21.15 -28.89 -0.91
CA ALA A 760 20.86 -30.22 -1.44
C ALA A 760 19.61 -30.19 -2.33
N TYR A 761 19.57 -31.08 -3.34
CA TYR A 761 18.46 -31.15 -4.30
C TYR A 761 17.93 -32.54 -4.53
N ASP A 762 18.81 -33.53 -4.70
CA ASP A 762 18.36 -34.87 -5.09
C ASP A 762 19.32 -35.98 -4.67
N ILE A 763 18.78 -37.18 -4.51
CA ILE A 763 19.54 -38.43 -4.40
C ILE A 763 19.37 -39.19 -5.71
N THR A 764 20.47 -39.67 -6.29
CA THR A 764 20.40 -40.43 -7.55
C THR A 764 19.49 -41.66 -7.39
N PRO A 765 18.75 -42.08 -8.43
CA PRO A 765 17.80 -43.21 -8.33
C PRO A 765 18.42 -44.55 -7.87
N ASP A 766 19.72 -44.72 -8.03
CA ASP A 766 20.47 -45.87 -7.51
C ASP A 766 20.77 -45.81 -5.99
N GLY A 767 20.43 -44.69 -5.34
CA GLY A 767 20.62 -44.43 -3.91
C GLY A 767 22.06 -44.19 -3.50
N ARG A 768 22.98 -43.95 -4.45
CA ARG A 768 24.43 -43.91 -4.16
C ARG A 768 25.01 -42.52 -4.02
N SER A 769 24.42 -41.50 -4.66
CA SER A 769 25.01 -40.17 -4.73
C SER A 769 24.02 -39.07 -4.39
N LEU A 770 24.52 -38.03 -3.74
CA LEU A 770 23.86 -36.75 -3.51
C LEU A 770 24.21 -35.77 -4.63
N ILE A 771 23.20 -35.09 -5.17
CA ILE A 771 23.34 -33.91 -6.02
C ILE A 771 23.03 -32.66 -5.21
N TYR A 772 23.96 -31.72 -5.18
CA TYR A 772 23.87 -30.51 -4.38
C TYR A 772 24.57 -29.34 -5.07
N GLN A 773 24.22 -28.12 -4.65
CA GLN A 773 24.96 -26.94 -5.01
C GLN A 773 25.93 -26.55 -3.89
N ARG A 774 27.06 -25.98 -4.29
CA ARG A 774 28.08 -25.43 -3.41
C ARG A 774 28.51 -24.07 -3.94
N LEU A 775 28.72 -23.12 -3.03
CA LEU A 775 29.31 -21.83 -3.36
C LEU A 775 30.81 -21.99 -3.62
N ASP A 776 31.31 -21.49 -4.75
CA ASP A 776 32.73 -21.42 -5.04
C ASP A 776 33.42 -20.27 -4.27
N GLN A 777 34.73 -20.09 -4.47
CA GLN A 777 35.49 -18.99 -3.83
C GLN A 777 35.17 -17.61 -4.41
N GLN A 778 34.53 -17.55 -5.58
CA GLN A 778 34.17 -16.34 -6.31
C GLN A 778 32.67 -16.02 -6.14
N GLY A 779 31.97 -16.72 -5.23
CA GLY A 779 30.56 -16.52 -4.92
C GLY A 779 29.58 -17.11 -5.93
N GLY A 780 30.01 -17.86 -6.95
CA GLY A 780 29.13 -18.59 -7.86
C GLY A 780 28.61 -19.88 -7.24
N TRP A 781 27.35 -20.23 -7.51
CA TRP A 781 26.86 -21.58 -7.23
C TRP A 781 27.25 -22.52 -8.36
N ASP A 782 27.91 -23.61 -7.99
CA ASP A 782 28.25 -24.74 -8.86
C ASP A 782 27.43 -25.97 -8.46
N ILE A 783 27.24 -26.92 -9.39
CA ILE A 783 26.55 -28.18 -9.15
C ILE A 783 27.57 -29.30 -8.95
N TRP A 784 27.43 -30.03 -7.86
CA TRP A 784 28.33 -31.10 -7.41
C TRP A 784 27.59 -32.40 -7.17
N GLN A 785 28.33 -33.50 -7.30
CA GLN A 785 27.92 -34.84 -6.91
C GLN A 785 28.83 -35.37 -5.82
N ARG A 786 28.26 -36.05 -4.82
CA ARG A 786 29.03 -36.71 -3.75
C ARG A 786 28.47 -38.08 -3.42
N ALA A 787 29.34 -39.07 -3.29
CA ALA A 787 28.92 -40.41 -2.89
C ALA A 787 28.50 -40.46 -1.41
N LEU A 788 27.39 -41.14 -1.11
CA LEU A 788 26.86 -41.27 0.26
C LEU A 788 27.70 -42.22 1.13
N ALA A 789 28.34 -43.24 0.54
CA ALA A 789 29.15 -44.23 1.26
C ALA A 789 30.56 -43.72 1.66
N GLY A 790 30.73 -42.42 1.90
CA GLY A 790 32.02 -41.82 2.29
C GLY A 790 33.03 -41.65 1.15
N GLY A 791 32.58 -41.63 -0.11
CA GLY A 791 33.44 -41.41 -1.27
C GLY A 791 33.72 -39.93 -1.57
N GLY A 792 34.51 -39.67 -2.62
CA GLY A 792 34.87 -38.32 -3.07
C GLY A 792 33.69 -37.50 -3.61
N GLN A 793 33.90 -36.19 -3.73
CA GLN A 793 32.99 -35.26 -4.41
C GLN A 793 33.56 -34.89 -5.78
N ILE A 794 32.71 -34.76 -6.80
CA ILE A 794 33.09 -34.35 -8.15
C ILE A 794 32.20 -33.19 -8.63
N PRO A 795 32.76 -32.22 -9.35
CA PRO A 795 31.95 -31.19 -10.00
C PRO A 795 31.18 -31.79 -11.19
N LEU A 796 29.91 -31.44 -11.33
CA LEU A 796 29.09 -31.81 -12.50
C LEU A 796 28.94 -30.64 -13.48
N VAL A 797 28.66 -29.44 -12.94
CA VAL A 797 28.55 -28.21 -13.71
C VAL A 797 29.31 -27.13 -12.95
N GLN A 798 30.33 -26.57 -13.60
CA GLN A 798 31.07 -25.42 -13.11
C GLN A 798 31.19 -24.41 -14.24
N SER A 799 30.73 -23.21 -13.98
CA SER A 799 30.83 -22.12 -14.93
C SER A 799 31.01 -20.80 -14.20
N PRO A 800 31.50 -19.75 -14.89
CA PRO A 800 31.45 -18.40 -14.34
C PRO A 800 30.01 -17.92 -14.09
N SER A 801 29.00 -18.62 -14.60
CA SER A 801 27.59 -18.36 -14.41
C SER A 801 27.10 -18.94 -13.07
N ASN A 802 25.84 -18.70 -12.71
CA ASN A 802 25.29 -19.16 -11.45
C ASN A 802 24.44 -20.41 -11.72
N ASP A 803 25.03 -21.60 -11.58
CA ASP A 803 24.42 -22.88 -11.95
C ASP A 803 23.49 -23.36 -10.84
N GLN A 804 22.19 -23.47 -11.15
CA GLN A 804 21.13 -23.62 -10.16
C GLN A 804 20.10 -24.70 -10.47
N HIS A 805 19.39 -25.13 -9.43
CA HIS A 805 18.24 -26.03 -9.51
C HIS A 805 18.49 -27.35 -10.26
N PRO A 806 19.50 -28.15 -9.88
CA PRO A 806 19.68 -29.48 -10.45
C PRO A 806 18.49 -30.41 -10.13
N ALA A 807 18.11 -31.24 -11.10
CA ALA A 807 17.11 -32.30 -10.95
C ALA A 807 17.51 -33.53 -11.78
N VAL A 808 17.60 -34.69 -11.13
CA VAL A 808 18.00 -35.95 -11.78
C VAL A 808 16.78 -36.59 -12.44
N SER A 809 16.96 -37.18 -13.62
CA SER A 809 15.89 -37.93 -14.28
C SER A 809 15.54 -39.21 -13.49
N PRO A 810 14.28 -39.69 -13.56
CA PRO A 810 13.86 -40.89 -12.81
C PRO A 810 14.68 -42.15 -13.11
N ASP A 811 15.26 -42.25 -14.31
CA ASP A 811 16.13 -43.34 -14.74
C ASP A 811 17.62 -43.12 -14.40
N GLY A 812 17.96 -41.96 -13.83
CA GLY A 812 19.32 -41.58 -13.44
C GLY A 812 20.27 -41.24 -14.59
N ARG A 813 19.80 -41.24 -15.85
CA ARG A 813 20.65 -41.04 -17.04
C ARG A 813 20.92 -39.57 -17.38
N TYR A 814 20.14 -38.63 -16.84
CA TYR A 814 20.22 -37.22 -17.20
C TYR A 814 20.10 -36.30 -15.98
N LEU A 815 20.72 -35.13 -16.09
CA LEU A 815 20.60 -34.02 -15.15
C LEU A 815 20.00 -32.82 -15.88
N ALA A 816 18.87 -32.32 -15.39
CA ALA A 816 18.35 -31.01 -15.77
C ALA A 816 18.85 -29.96 -14.77
N TYR A 817 19.18 -28.77 -15.24
CA TYR A 817 19.61 -27.65 -14.40
C TYR A 817 19.28 -26.31 -15.08
N SER A 818 19.37 -25.23 -14.33
CA SER A 818 19.20 -23.87 -14.84
C SER A 818 20.49 -23.08 -14.72
N THR A 819 20.88 -22.36 -15.77
CA THR A 819 22.08 -21.52 -15.75
C THR A 819 21.86 -20.25 -16.58
N PRO A 820 22.38 -19.09 -16.14
CA PRO A 820 22.31 -17.85 -16.89
C PRO A 820 23.44 -17.80 -17.93
N GLU A 821 23.20 -18.40 -19.09
CA GLU A 821 24.07 -18.27 -20.27
C GLU A 821 23.42 -17.36 -21.31
N SER A 822 24.20 -16.44 -21.90
CA SER A 822 23.78 -15.67 -23.08
C SER A 822 22.51 -14.80 -22.91
N GLY A 823 22.42 -14.00 -21.83
CA GLY A 823 21.42 -12.94 -21.70
C GLY A 823 20.13 -13.29 -20.93
N GLY A 824 20.02 -14.48 -20.33
CA GLY A 824 18.90 -14.88 -19.45
C GLY A 824 19.12 -16.24 -18.76
N GLN A 825 18.43 -16.50 -17.64
CA GLN A 825 18.43 -17.80 -16.96
C GLN A 825 17.70 -18.84 -17.82
N GLN A 826 18.33 -19.96 -18.18
CA GLN A 826 17.74 -20.97 -19.07
C GLN A 826 17.87 -22.37 -18.48
N VAL A 827 16.94 -23.27 -18.81
CA VAL A 827 17.00 -24.70 -18.48
C VAL A 827 17.78 -25.48 -19.54
N TRP A 828 18.69 -26.32 -19.05
CA TRP A 828 19.55 -27.21 -19.82
C TRP A 828 19.47 -28.63 -19.29
N VAL A 829 19.78 -29.60 -20.14
CA VAL A 829 19.88 -31.02 -19.80
C VAL A 829 21.21 -31.56 -20.28
N MET A 830 21.84 -32.43 -19.49
CA MET A 830 23.07 -33.14 -19.85
C MET A 830 23.00 -34.61 -19.41
N PRO A 831 23.81 -35.52 -20.00
CA PRO A 831 23.94 -36.88 -19.50
C PRO A 831 24.54 -36.92 -18.09
N LEU A 832 24.16 -37.94 -17.32
CA LEU A 832 24.70 -38.27 -16.01
C LEU A 832 25.16 -39.74 -16.04
N PRO A 833 26.48 -40.04 -15.97
CA PRO A 833 27.60 -39.11 -15.83
C PRO A 833 27.82 -38.21 -17.06
N ALA A 834 28.44 -37.07 -16.84
CA ALA A 834 28.71 -36.07 -17.87
C ALA A 834 29.64 -36.60 -18.98
N ASP A 835 29.27 -36.39 -20.24
CA ASP A 835 30.09 -36.73 -21.42
C ASP A 835 30.43 -35.50 -22.29
N GLY A 836 30.15 -34.30 -21.78
CA GLY A 836 30.34 -33.01 -22.45
C GLY A 836 29.17 -32.55 -23.32
N ARG A 837 28.17 -33.40 -23.58
CA ARG A 837 26.96 -33.00 -24.32
C ARG A 837 25.97 -32.30 -23.40
N ARG A 838 25.28 -31.29 -23.93
CA ARG A 838 24.14 -30.65 -23.29
C ARG A 838 23.15 -30.11 -24.30
N TRP A 839 21.89 -30.06 -23.92
CA TRP A 839 20.79 -29.61 -24.76
C TRP A 839 19.95 -28.56 -24.04
N ARG A 840 19.63 -27.47 -24.74
CA ARG A 840 18.81 -26.40 -24.20
C ARG A 840 17.34 -26.78 -24.25
N VAL A 841 16.62 -26.58 -23.15
CA VAL A 841 15.18 -26.86 -23.02
C VAL A 841 14.35 -25.59 -23.19
N SER A 842 14.75 -24.48 -22.55
CA SER A 842 14.03 -23.21 -22.61
C SER A 842 14.64 -22.24 -23.63
N SER A 843 13.82 -21.54 -24.41
CA SER A 843 14.27 -20.53 -25.37
C SER A 843 14.71 -19.21 -24.72
N ASP A 844 13.91 -18.68 -23.79
CA ASP A 844 14.05 -17.30 -23.29
C ASP A 844 14.48 -17.28 -21.81
N TYR A 845 13.56 -17.70 -20.93
CA TYR A 845 13.77 -17.80 -19.50
C TYR A 845 13.26 -19.15 -18.98
N GLY A 846 14.01 -19.75 -18.06
CA GLY A 846 13.68 -21.02 -17.44
C GLY A 846 14.44 -21.24 -16.13
N ARG A 847 13.74 -21.61 -15.05
CA ARG A 847 14.33 -22.04 -13.77
C ARG A 847 13.54 -23.20 -13.15
N GLU A 848 14.14 -23.86 -12.18
CA GLU A 848 13.52 -24.95 -11.40
C GLU A 848 12.97 -26.08 -12.28
N PRO A 849 13.82 -26.74 -13.07
CA PRO A 849 13.40 -27.91 -13.81
C PRO A 849 12.99 -29.04 -12.88
N ALA A 850 11.91 -29.75 -13.24
CA ALA A 850 11.45 -30.95 -12.57
C ALA A 850 11.01 -31.98 -13.62
N TRP A 851 11.41 -33.23 -13.44
CA TRP A 851 11.05 -34.32 -14.34
C TRP A 851 9.65 -34.86 -14.04
N SER A 852 8.91 -35.26 -15.07
CA SER A 852 7.78 -36.16 -14.92
C SER A 852 8.25 -37.54 -14.47
N ALA A 853 7.37 -38.29 -13.79
CA ALA A 853 7.68 -39.64 -13.29
C ALA A 853 8.12 -40.63 -14.39
N ASP A 854 7.69 -40.41 -15.64
CA ASP A 854 8.10 -41.23 -16.80
C ASP A 854 9.39 -40.75 -17.48
N GLY A 855 10.00 -39.65 -17.02
CA GLY A 855 11.22 -39.07 -17.58
C GLY A 855 11.07 -38.42 -18.96
N ARG A 856 9.84 -38.29 -19.48
CA ARG A 856 9.58 -37.79 -20.86
C ARG A 856 9.18 -36.32 -20.93
N THR A 857 8.97 -35.67 -19.80
CA THR A 857 8.59 -34.26 -19.72
C THR A 857 9.43 -33.55 -18.67
N ILE A 858 9.87 -32.33 -18.99
CA ILE A 858 10.49 -31.41 -18.04
C ILE A 858 9.54 -30.24 -17.82
N TYR A 859 9.12 -30.06 -16.57
CA TYR A 859 8.40 -28.89 -16.11
C TYR A 859 9.37 -27.84 -15.60
N PHE A 860 9.10 -26.56 -15.80
CA PHE A 860 9.95 -25.48 -15.30
C PHE A 860 9.20 -24.15 -15.25
N HIS A 861 9.70 -23.19 -14.47
CA HIS A 861 9.16 -21.82 -14.46
C HIS A 861 9.73 -20.99 -15.61
N GLY A 862 8.84 -20.44 -16.43
CA GLY A 862 9.17 -19.50 -17.51
C GLY A 862 8.90 -18.03 -17.16
N LEU A 863 8.87 -17.18 -18.19
CA LEU A 863 8.51 -15.77 -18.07
C LEU A 863 7.10 -15.59 -17.48
N ASN A 864 6.84 -14.42 -16.88
CA ASN A 864 5.54 -14.06 -16.31
C ASN A 864 4.99 -15.09 -15.30
N ARG A 865 5.90 -15.79 -14.60
CA ARG A 865 5.57 -16.82 -13.59
C ARG A 865 4.78 -18.00 -14.15
N ALA A 866 4.85 -18.23 -15.47
CA ALA A 866 4.18 -19.37 -16.10
C ALA A 866 4.90 -20.68 -15.77
N LEU A 867 4.14 -21.72 -15.42
CA LEU A 867 4.63 -23.08 -15.43
C LEU A 867 4.64 -23.59 -16.87
N MET A 868 5.80 -24.00 -17.34
CA MET A 868 6.05 -24.49 -18.69
C MET A 868 6.25 -26.00 -18.65
N ARG A 869 5.93 -26.69 -19.75
CA ARG A 869 6.31 -28.07 -19.99
C ARG A 869 7.05 -28.21 -21.32
N ALA A 870 8.09 -29.04 -21.36
CA ALA A 870 8.77 -29.43 -22.58
C ALA A 870 8.85 -30.96 -22.64
N ALA A 871 8.39 -31.55 -23.75
CA ALA A 871 8.53 -32.97 -23.98
C ALA A 871 9.94 -33.28 -24.50
N VAL A 872 10.55 -34.32 -23.97
CA VAL A 872 11.93 -34.72 -24.25
C VAL A 872 11.99 -36.20 -24.61
N ASP A 873 12.79 -36.52 -25.62
CA ASP A 873 13.09 -37.88 -26.05
C ASP A 873 14.60 -38.00 -26.34
N PHE A 874 15.30 -38.70 -25.45
CA PHE A 874 16.74 -38.92 -25.56
C PHE A 874 17.11 -40.31 -26.08
N ASP A 875 16.12 -41.17 -26.38
CA ASP A 875 16.37 -42.54 -26.87
C ASP A 875 16.66 -42.55 -28.39
N THR A 876 16.59 -41.39 -29.04
CA THR A 876 16.95 -41.18 -30.44
C THR A 876 18.44 -40.81 -30.58
N ALA A 877 19.02 -41.09 -31.75
CA ALA A 877 20.43 -40.76 -32.05
C ALA A 877 20.73 -39.25 -31.91
N THR A 878 19.71 -38.40 -32.06
CA THR A 878 19.77 -36.95 -31.79
C THR A 878 18.59 -36.60 -30.90
N PRO A 879 18.81 -36.23 -29.63
CA PRO A 879 17.72 -35.93 -28.71
C PRO A 879 16.71 -34.94 -29.26
N VAL A 880 15.43 -35.26 -29.11
CA VAL A 880 14.33 -34.42 -29.55
C VAL A 880 13.78 -33.69 -28.33
N ILE A 881 13.92 -32.36 -28.35
CA ILE A 881 13.31 -31.47 -27.36
C ILE A 881 12.23 -30.66 -28.08
N ARG A 882 10.97 -30.87 -27.70
CA ARG A 882 9.83 -30.12 -28.25
C ARG A 882 9.83 -28.69 -27.68
N PRO A 883 9.39 -27.68 -28.46
CA PRO A 883 9.22 -26.33 -27.95
C PRO A 883 8.36 -26.30 -26.67
N PRO A 884 8.77 -25.56 -25.62
CA PRO A 884 8.01 -25.48 -24.39
C PRO A 884 6.61 -24.90 -24.58
N VAL A 885 5.64 -25.41 -23.84
CA VAL A 885 4.25 -24.96 -23.83
C VAL A 885 3.88 -24.48 -22.43
N ALA A 886 3.26 -23.31 -22.33
CA ALA A 886 2.74 -22.78 -21.07
C ALA A 886 1.50 -23.58 -20.60
N LEU A 887 1.43 -23.86 -19.30
CA LEU A 887 0.30 -24.53 -18.65
C LEU A 887 -0.60 -23.50 -17.96
N PHE A 888 -0.12 -22.92 -16.87
CA PHE A 888 -0.82 -21.92 -16.07
C PHE A 888 0.20 -21.05 -15.31
N THR A 889 -0.25 -19.97 -14.68
CA THR A 889 0.62 -19.09 -13.88
C THR A 889 0.56 -19.45 -12.41
N ILE A 890 1.72 -19.56 -11.76
CA ILE A 890 1.82 -19.73 -10.31
C ILE A 890 2.19 -18.37 -9.72
N PRO A 891 1.33 -17.74 -8.91
CA PRO A 891 1.72 -16.50 -8.26
C PRO A 891 2.80 -16.81 -7.22
N PHE A 892 3.98 -16.21 -7.37
CA PHE A 892 5.05 -16.22 -6.37
C PHE A 892 5.71 -14.83 -6.34
N ARG A 893 6.29 -14.44 -5.20
CA ARG A 893 6.98 -13.14 -5.04
C ARG A 893 8.43 -13.24 -5.48
N GLY A 894 9.07 -12.11 -5.81
CA GLY A 894 10.45 -12.06 -6.33
C GLY A 894 11.52 -12.72 -5.44
N TYR A 895 11.24 -12.86 -4.15
CA TYR A 895 12.13 -13.46 -3.14
C TYR A 895 11.84 -14.97 -2.91
N ASP A 896 10.93 -15.57 -3.67
CA ASP A 896 10.47 -16.94 -3.44
C ASP A 896 11.55 -17.96 -3.88
N VAL A 897 12.04 -18.73 -2.89
CA VAL A 897 13.17 -19.66 -2.98
C VAL A 897 12.65 -21.07 -3.27
N ARG A 898 12.82 -21.49 -4.53
CA ARG A 898 12.78 -22.84 -5.14
C ARG A 898 11.68 -23.86 -4.75
N SER A 899 11.32 -24.69 -5.74
CA SER A 899 10.37 -25.82 -5.62
C SER A 899 8.94 -25.38 -5.29
N HIS A 900 8.44 -24.38 -6.03
CA HIS A 900 7.08 -23.82 -5.86
C HIS A 900 5.97 -24.79 -6.29
N PHE A 901 6.33 -25.81 -7.07
CA PHE A 901 5.43 -26.83 -7.56
C PHE A 901 6.07 -28.21 -7.48
N VAL A 902 5.22 -29.21 -7.44
CA VAL A 902 5.58 -30.63 -7.50
C VAL A 902 4.61 -31.33 -8.44
N ALA A 903 5.11 -32.05 -9.43
CA ALA A 903 4.27 -32.85 -10.33
C ALA A 903 3.82 -34.15 -9.63
N LEU A 904 2.52 -34.44 -9.67
CA LEU A 904 1.98 -35.69 -9.15
C LEU A 904 2.11 -36.83 -10.18
N PRO A 905 2.06 -38.11 -9.75
CA PRO A 905 2.09 -39.26 -10.65
C PRO A 905 1.01 -39.16 -11.74
N GLY A 906 1.37 -39.53 -12.97
CA GLY A 906 0.48 -39.42 -14.13
C GLY A 906 0.52 -38.08 -14.87
N GLY A 907 1.23 -37.06 -14.35
CA GLY A 907 1.59 -35.84 -15.10
C GLY A 907 0.42 -34.91 -15.46
N SER A 908 -0.74 -35.09 -14.83
CA SER A 908 -1.95 -34.29 -15.09
C SER A 908 -2.30 -33.32 -13.96
N ARG A 909 -1.61 -33.41 -12.82
CA ARG A 909 -1.86 -32.59 -11.63
C ARG A 909 -0.56 -32.18 -10.96
N PHE A 910 -0.62 -31.06 -10.23
CA PHE A 910 0.51 -30.49 -9.51
C PHE A 910 0.08 -30.09 -8.10
N VAL A 911 0.96 -30.27 -7.12
CA VAL A 911 0.87 -29.54 -5.86
C VAL A 911 1.57 -28.21 -6.06
N VAL A 912 0.88 -27.11 -5.77
CA VAL A 912 1.45 -25.76 -5.80
C VAL A 912 1.26 -25.14 -4.42
N ASN A 913 2.32 -24.53 -3.88
CA ASN A 913 2.17 -23.68 -2.71
C ASN A 913 2.21 -22.24 -3.17
N ALA A 914 1.08 -21.55 -3.14
CA ALA A 914 0.97 -20.19 -3.64
C ALA A 914 0.02 -19.36 -2.76
N PRO A 915 0.27 -18.06 -2.62
CA PRO A 915 -0.68 -17.14 -2.01
C PRO A 915 -1.95 -17.00 -2.89
N PRO A 916 -3.05 -16.38 -2.38
CA PRO A 916 -4.34 -16.32 -3.07
C PRO A 916 -4.24 -15.72 -4.49
N ASP A 917 -5.10 -16.18 -5.41
CA ASP A 917 -5.05 -15.81 -6.84
C ASP A 917 -5.27 -14.30 -7.10
N SER A 918 -5.76 -13.55 -6.10
CA SER A 918 -5.98 -12.10 -6.14
C SER A 918 -5.12 -11.33 -5.12
N LEU A 919 -3.79 -11.48 -5.16
CA LEU A 919 -2.95 -10.60 -4.35
C LEU A 919 -2.93 -9.19 -4.94
N PRO A 920 -3.24 -8.16 -4.15
CA PRO A 920 -2.88 -6.81 -4.53
C PRO A 920 -1.35 -6.72 -4.65
N PRO A 921 -0.84 -5.83 -5.53
CA PRO A 921 0.59 -5.63 -5.64
C PRO A 921 1.19 -5.16 -4.30
N ALA A 922 2.44 -5.51 -4.05
CA ALA A 922 3.12 -5.11 -2.82
C ALA A 922 3.24 -3.59 -2.77
N SER A 923 2.63 -2.97 -1.76
CA SER A 923 2.79 -1.55 -1.44
C SER A 923 3.74 -1.37 -0.26
N ALA A 924 4.43 -0.24 -0.21
CA ALA A 924 5.16 0.16 0.99
C ALA A 924 4.22 0.89 1.96
N THR A 925 4.34 0.62 3.26
CA THR A 925 3.75 1.43 4.33
C THR A 925 4.78 2.43 4.81
N VAL A 926 4.38 3.69 4.95
CA VAL A 926 5.20 4.73 5.57
C VAL A 926 4.54 5.17 6.87
N VAL A 927 5.32 5.16 7.94
CA VAL A 927 4.92 5.55 9.30
C VAL A 927 5.71 6.80 9.69
N LEU A 928 5.00 7.91 9.88
CA LEU A 928 5.55 9.16 10.38
C LEU A 928 5.43 9.20 11.90
N ASN A 929 6.39 9.84 12.55
CA ASN A 929 6.44 10.04 14.00
C ASN A 929 6.50 8.76 14.84
N ALA A 930 7.05 7.68 14.29
CA ALA A 930 7.25 6.44 15.02
C ALA A 930 8.15 6.69 16.25
N PRO A 931 7.77 6.23 17.46
CA PRO A 931 8.55 6.46 18.66
C PRO A 931 9.87 5.67 18.61
N VAL A 932 10.97 6.31 18.95
CA VAL A 932 12.27 5.65 19.10
C VAL A 932 12.91 5.96 20.46
N PRO A 933 13.62 4.99 21.07
CA PRO A 933 14.20 5.11 22.40
C PRO A 933 15.39 6.08 22.48
#